data_AF-A0A3P8T2K8-F1
#
_entry.id   AF-A0A3P8T2K8-F1
#
_cell.length_a   1.000
_cell.length_b   1.000
_cell.length_c   1.000
_cell.angle_alpha   90.00
_cell.angle_beta   90.00
_cell.angle_gamma   90.00
#
_symmetry.space_group_name_H-M   'P 1'
#
loop_
_entity.id
_entity.type
_entity.pdbx_description
1 polymer ?
#
loop_
_entity_poly.entity_id
_entity_poly.type
_entity_poly.pdbx_seq_one_letter_code
_entity_poly.pdbx_strand_id
1 'polypeptide(L)'
;MFAKLKKKIAEEAATAPKSGVRIPRTISKESITSVGADSGDDFASDGSSSRDDLPAQLLRRNDQIRKLEAKLSDYAEQLRIMQKTKDKLEIALERHQDSSIKKLQDQNESHQASRAKMAEGMTLALEKKDQEWMEKMASVEKEKAALSARLEEMMEQSLALFQKRDDLDELEGFQQQELAKVKHMLLRKEELLSQREQEIQQKEADVQSAKRGLAEARRKLQALEQQHEESCRLNSELEIEREELLLLREEADKKIGELEGRCQDLQSVIQQVSEDFQKSQSMVSTLDKSLHELQTEHDALKLQQQKAAVTEEDKERLLVDLRKKVTSLERRLQGNLSQDEHLQELLQEKSSLWQSLEETRAELLAVRTNHADTVSSLETQVSRMSCSITELQTLLRHKDDSSRAYKERTDTQIANLEQQLLESSERLKSTEQQITEKQQHIDKLQREWSEEKAFLDQQASLLQQQNQKNASQLEENITSLQTDKEKLLDSVAHLDKQIDKANATLQEQAEELERCKAELNSRQTVSTEIAKALEETRRQKEELQTKVEELTTSLQSSQQEQATATKKLVLRDEDVETLQIEVQSRQASLDQLQEETERLRAQLEQMERDKDSQLISLREELLSQTQQLDSCQARISYLEVEVETLTEQLHSPEVCEEDQNGSVTMDDLDHIQKVNRELEQQLSDKNRTIKQLQQRLAELKRTLQKELKIKPEPEAEGKEKLPESRAEKQEKVCSDSPLASTPSPPTSNTTVTNTSDLNDSREINFEYLKHVVLKFMSSREAEAYQLIRAVSVLLNFTREEEDMLKQTLEYKMSWFGSKPSPKGIIRPSISGTSTHWS
;
A
#
# COMPACT_ATOMS: atom_id res chain seq x y z
N MET A 1 56.65 3.60 12.34
CA MET A 1 58.06 3.17 12.53
C MET A 1 59.07 3.79 11.55
N PHE A 2 58.70 4.66 10.61
CA PHE A 2 59.61 5.18 9.56
C PHE A 2 60.84 5.99 10.04
N ALA A 3 60.81 6.57 11.24
CA ALA A 3 61.93 7.38 11.76
C ALA A 3 63.26 6.59 11.94
N LYS A 4 63.21 5.27 12.14
CA LYS A 4 64.42 4.44 12.31
C LYS A 4 65.10 4.04 11.00
N LEU A 5 64.44 4.22 9.84
CA LEU A 5 65.02 3.83 8.54
C LEU A 5 65.92 4.94 7.95
N LYS A 6 65.49 6.21 8.05
CA LYS A 6 66.27 7.36 7.54
C LYS A 6 67.63 7.54 8.21
N LYS A 7 67.82 7.08 9.46
CA LYS A 7 69.14 7.12 10.11
C LYS A 7 70.12 6.10 9.51
N LYS A 8 69.65 4.88 9.18
CA LYS A 8 70.55 3.79 8.79
C LYS A 8 71.18 3.98 7.40
N ILE A 9 70.43 4.58 6.47
CA ILE A 9 70.90 4.86 5.09
C ILE A 9 72.01 5.93 5.06
N ALA A 10 72.11 6.79 6.09
CA ALA A 10 73.13 7.83 6.17
C ALA A 10 74.47 7.35 6.76
N GLU A 11 74.51 6.20 7.46
CA GLU A 11 75.72 5.69 8.13
C GLU A 11 76.49 4.63 7.29
N GLU A 12 75.84 3.99 6.30
CA GLU A 12 76.47 2.93 5.47
C GLU A 12 77.13 3.44 4.16
N ALA A 13 77.04 4.73 3.84
CA ALA A 13 77.59 5.32 2.60
C ALA A 13 79.09 5.73 2.66
N ALA A 14 79.79 5.44 3.75
CA ALA A 14 81.11 6.00 4.06
C ALA A 14 82.16 4.94 4.48
N THR A 15 82.36 3.88 3.68
CA THR A 15 83.45 2.92 3.93
C THR A 15 84.01 2.30 2.65
N ALA A 16 85.04 2.93 2.07
CA ALA A 16 85.78 2.39 0.92
C ALA A 16 86.81 1.33 1.37
N PRO A 17 86.70 0.06 0.95
CA PRO A 17 87.68 -0.96 1.33
C PRO A 17 88.96 -0.82 0.49
N LYS A 18 90.07 -0.46 1.13
CA LYS A 18 91.41 -0.69 0.55
C LYS A 18 91.69 -2.18 0.55
N SER A 19 91.70 -2.82 -0.62
CA SER A 19 92.33 -4.12 -0.82
C SER A 19 93.39 -3.99 -1.90
N GLY A 20 94.63 -4.35 -1.56
CA GLY A 20 95.76 -4.32 -2.49
C GLY A 20 96.62 -5.56 -2.27
N VAL A 21 96.64 -6.46 -3.27
CA VAL A 21 97.52 -7.63 -3.26
C VAL A 21 98.35 -7.68 -4.53
N ARG A 22 99.65 -7.86 -4.28
CA ARG A 22 100.76 -8.00 -5.20
C ARG A 22 100.53 -9.02 -6.33
N ILE A 23 100.80 -8.57 -7.57
CA ILE A 23 101.84 -9.10 -8.47
C ILE A 23 102.26 -10.57 -8.24
N PRO A 24 102.17 -11.39 -9.30
CA PRO A 24 103.31 -12.23 -9.70
C PRO A 24 104.10 -11.65 -10.88
N ARG A 25 105.43 -11.71 -10.81
CA ARG A 25 106.36 -11.54 -11.95
C ARG A 25 106.86 -12.91 -12.39
N THR A 26 106.94 -13.14 -13.69
CA THR A 26 107.87 -14.03 -14.44
C THR A 26 107.43 -13.96 -15.92
N ILE A 27 108.25 -14.07 -16.97
CA ILE A 27 109.70 -14.30 -17.17
C ILE A 27 110.09 -13.38 -18.37
N SER A 28 111.29 -12.77 -18.47
CA SER A 28 112.59 -13.35 -18.86
C SER A 28 112.54 -14.03 -20.25
N LYS A 29 113.45 -13.81 -21.20
CA LYS A 29 114.90 -13.47 -21.11
C LYS A 29 115.41 -12.57 -22.27
N GLU A 30 116.63 -12.05 -22.04
CA GLU A 30 117.76 -11.69 -22.94
C GLU A 30 117.56 -11.54 -24.47
N SER A 31 118.16 -10.57 -25.20
CA SER A 31 119.47 -9.87 -25.14
C SER A 31 120.68 -10.63 -25.72
N ILE A 32 121.05 -10.34 -26.98
CA ILE A 32 122.40 -10.44 -27.59
C ILE A 32 122.40 -9.51 -28.84
N THR A 33 123.27 -8.49 -28.96
CA THR A 33 124.66 -8.48 -29.53
C THR A 33 124.77 -9.00 -30.97
N SER A 34 125.66 -8.51 -31.84
CA SER A 34 126.92 -7.76 -31.66
C SER A 34 127.09 -6.69 -32.78
N VAL A 35 128.04 -5.75 -32.83
CA VAL A 35 129.40 -5.56 -32.27
C VAL A 35 130.52 -6.40 -32.93
N GLY A 36 131.54 -5.72 -33.46
CA GLY A 36 132.71 -6.32 -34.12
C GLY A 36 132.48 -6.71 -35.59
N ALA A 37 133.50 -6.75 -36.45
CA ALA A 37 134.93 -6.39 -36.30
C ALA A 37 135.48 -6.18 -37.74
N ASP A 38 136.36 -5.23 -38.08
CA ASP A 38 137.83 -5.12 -37.80
C ASP A 38 138.62 -5.21 -39.12
N SER A 39 139.82 -4.61 -39.18
CA SER A 39 140.80 -4.61 -40.30
C SER A 39 140.30 -4.06 -41.66
N GLY A 40 140.94 -3.10 -42.33
CA GLY A 40 142.34 -3.03 -42.74
C GLY A 40 142.37 -2.97 -44.29
N ASP A 41 143.40 -2.51 -44.98
CA ASP A 41 144.70 -1.94 -44.58
C ASP A 41 145.11 -0.84 -45.61
N ASP A 42 146.24 -0.19 -45.39
CA ASP A 42 146.67 1.07 -46.04
C ASP A 42 147.68 0.87 -47.21
N PHE A 43 148.15 1.97 -47.80
CA PHE A 43 149.34 2.15 -48.68
C PHE A 43 149.28 1.84 -50.21
N ALA A 44 149.58 2.91 -50.97
CA ALA A 44 150.60 3.02 -52.04
C ALA A 44 150.49 2.14 -53.32
N SER A 45 151.31 2.36 -54.36
CA SER A 45 151.86 3.57 -55.04
C SER A 45 152.64 3.05 -56.28
N ASP A 46 152.85 3.90 -57.29
CA ASP A 46 153.73 3.63 -58.45
C ASP A 46 153.25 2.44 -59.33
N GLY A 47 153.71 2.25 -60.58
CA GLY A 47 154.90 2.76 -61.27
C GLY A 47 155.93 1.61 -61.38
N SER A 48 156.64 1.40 -62.50
CA SER A 48 156.77 2.20 -63.72
C SER A 48 157.14 1.30 -64.93
N SER A 49 157.22 1.90 -66.12
CA SER A 49 158.20 1.60 -67.17
C SER A 49 158.72 0.15 -67.35
N SER A 50 158.41 -0.46 -68.50
CA SER A 50 159.51 -0.82 -69.42
C SER A 50 159.03 -0.88 -70.88
N ARG A 51 160.00 -0.70 -71.78
CA ARG A 51 159.87 -0.66 -73.24
C ARG A 51 159.60 -2.06 -73.83
N ASP A 52 158.97 -2.06 -74.99
CA ASP A 52 159.14 -3.03 -76.09
C ASP A 52 158.84 -4.52 -75.82
N ASP A 53 157.55 -4.89 -75.73
CA ASP A 53 156.96 -5.92 -76.62
C ASP A 53 155.41 -5.94 -76.57
N LEU A 54 154.75 -5.26 -77.51
CA LEU A 54 153.31 -4.92 -77.41
C LEU A 54 152.29 -6.06 -77.67
N PRO A 55 152.47 -7.00 -78.62
CA PRO A 55 151.37 -7.88 -79.06
C PRO A 55 150.85 -8.87 -78.00
N ALA A 56 151.71 -9.35 -77.10
CA ALA A 56 151.43 -10.56 -76.30
C ALA A 56 150.59 -10.34 -75.01
N GLN A 57 150.32 -9.09 -74.63
CA GLN A 57 149.57 -8.77 -73.40
C GLN A 57 148.06 -8.59 -73.60
N LEU A 58 147.62 -8.12 -74.77
CA LEU A 58 146.21 -7.72 -75.01
C LEU A 58 145.22 -8.89 -74.88
N LEU A 59 145.55 -10.07 -75.42
CA LEU A 59 144.71 -11.26 -75.34
C LEU A 59 144.43 -11.69 -73.88
N ARG A 60 145.46 -11.69 -73.01
CA ARG A 60 145.31 -12.12 -71.61
C ARG A 60 144.40 -11.21 -70.78
N ARG A 61 144.36 -9.90 -71.06
CA ARG A 61 143.40 -8.99 -70.39
C ARG A 61 141.94 -9.26 -70.82
N ASN A 62 141.69 -9.55 -72.10
CA ASN A 62 140.33 -9.80 -72.60
C ASN A 62 139.68 -11.09 -72.09
N ASP A 63 140.46 -12.11 -71.70
CA ASP A 63 139.93 -13.29 -70.99
C ASP A 63 139.66 -13.02 -69.49
N GLN A 64 140.39 -12.07 -68.90
CA GLN A 64 140.23 -11.71 -67.49
C GLN A 64 139.00 -10.82 -67.27
N ILE A 65 138.69 -9.92 -68.21
CA ILE A 65 137.47 -9.08 -68.20
C ILE A 65 136.20 -9.96 -68.21
N ARG A 66 136.07 -10.90 -69.17
CA ARG A 66 134.90 -11.80 -69.26
C ARG A 66 134.63 -12.63 -68.00
N LYS A 67 135.68 -12.96 -67.23
CA LYS A 67 135.53 -13.66 -65.94
C LYS A 67 135.04 -12.76 -64.80
N LEU A 68 135.20 -11.44 -64.90
CA LEU A 68 134.64 -10.46 -63.96
C LEU A 68 133.20 -10.10 -64.34
N GLU A 69 132.91 -9.97 -65.63
CA GLU A 69 131.55 -9.75 -66.15
C GLU A 69 130.59 -10.89 -65.75
N ALA A 70 131.02 -12.15 -65.88
CA ALA A 70 130.23 -13.30 -65.41
C ALA A 70 129.92 -13.23 -63.91
N LYS A 71 130.91 -12.94 -63.06
CA LYS A 71 130.72 -12.80 -61.61
C LYS A 71 129.80 -11.63 -61.24
N LEU A 72 129.87 -10.51 -61.95
CA LEU A 72 128.95 -9.39 -61.78
C LEU A 72 127.51 -9.79 -62.13
N SER A 73 127.32 -10.61 -63.17
CA SER A 73 126.01 -11.18 -63.50
C SER A 73 125.48 -12.12 -62.40
N ASP A 74 126.33 -13.01 -61.87
CA ASP A 74 125.98 -13.93 -60.79
C ASP A 74 125.56 -13.18 -59.51
N TYR A 75 126.31 -12.14 -59.12
CA TYR A 75 125.94 -11.29 -57.98
C TYR A 75 124.67 -10.47 -58.22
N ALA A 76 124.42 -10.02 -59.45
CA ALA A 76 123.17 -9.33 -59.82
C ALA A 76 121.95 -10.26 -59.80
N GLU A 77 122.13 -11.56 -60.10
CA GLU A 77 121.08 -12.57 -59.93
C GLU A 77 120.86 -12.90 -58.44
N GLN A 78 121.93 -13.09 -57.66
CA GLN A 78 121.82 -13.29 -56.21
C GLN A 78 121.10 -12.12 -55.51
N LEU A 79 121.39 -10.88 -55.89
CA LEU A 79 120.67 -9.70 -55.36
C LEU A 79 119.18 -9.71 -55.74
N ARG A 80 118.81 -10.08 -56.97
CA ARG A 80 117.40 -10.22 -57.37
C ARG A 80 116.69 -11.39 -56.68
N ILE A 81 117.40 -12.47 -56.36
CA ILE A 81 116.86 -13.57 -55.55
C ILE A 81 116.68 -13.11 -54.09
N MET A 82 117.68 -12.45 -53.50
CA MET A 82 117.60 -11.93 -52.13
C MET A 82 116.47 -10.92 -51.97
N GLN A 83 116.31 -9.97 -52.90
CA GLN A 83 115.20 -9.03 -52.89
C GLN A 83 113.85 -9.77 -52.92
N LYS A 84 113.65 -10.70 -53.87
CA LYS A 84 112.43 -11.54 -53.92
C LYS A 84 112.19 -12.35 -52.65
N THR A 85 113.22 -12.73 -51.89
CA THR A 85 113.04 -13.36 -50.57
C THR A 85 112.71 -12.36 -49.47
N LYS A 86 113.27 -11.15 -49.49
CA LYS A 86 112.88 -10.05 -48.58
C LYS A 86 111.40 -9.73 -48.79
N ASP A 87 110.99 -9.42 -50.02
CA ASP A 87 109.62 -9.01 -50.34
C ASP A 87 108.59 -10.06 -49.88
N LYS A 88 108.91 -11.36 -50.05
CA LYS A 88 108.07 -12.46 -49.57
C LYS A 88 107.98 -12.55 -48.04
N LEU A 89 109.08 -12.31 -47.33
CA LEU A 89 109.10 -12.31 -45.86
C LEU A 89 108.40 -11.07 -45.29
N GLU A 90 108.51 -9.93 -45.97
CA GLU A 90 107.85 -8.67 -45.63
C GLU A 90 106.32 -8.81 -45.77
N ILE A 91 105.83 -9.34 -46.90
CA ILE A 91 104.41 -9.69 -47.10
C ILE A 91 103.91 -10.76 -46.11
N ALA A 92 104.76 -11.73 -45.74
CA ALA A 92 104.40 -12.75 -44.75
C ALA A 92 104.29 -12.17 -43.32
N LEU A 93 105.18 -11.24 -42.97
CA LEU A 93 105.19 -10.53 -41.70
C LEU A 93 103.98 -9.59 -41.59
N GLU A 94 103.69 -8.81 -42.65
CA GLU A 94 102.53 -7.94 -42.77
C GLU A 94 101.22 -8.72 -42.56
N ARG A 95 101.01 -9.82 -43.31
CA ARG A 95 99.85 -10.70 -43.14
C ARG A 95 99.75 -11.34 -41.76
N HIS A 96 100.88 -11.62 -41.10
CA HIS A 96 100.89 -12.12 -39.72
C HIS A 96 100.50 -11.02 -38.73
N GLN A 97 100.96 -9.78 -38.95
CA GLN A 97 100.57 -8.61 -38.16
C GLN A 97 99.08 -8.31 -38.33
N ASP A 98 98.56 -8.27 -39.56
CA ASP A 98 97.13 -8.12 -39.85
C ASP A 98 96.28 -9.21 -39.19
N SER A 99 96.71 -10.48 -39.29
CA SER A 99 96.02 -11.60 -38.65
C SER A 99 96.02 -11.50 -37.12
N SER A 100 97.10 -10.96 -36.53
CA SER A 100 97.21 -10.73 -35.09
C SER A 100 96.36 -9.56 -34.61
N ILE A 101 96.42 -8.42 -35.31
CA ILE A 101 95.62 -7.22 -35.06
C ILE A 101 94.13 -7.57 -35.18
N LYS A 102 93.74 -8.27 -36.25
CA LYS A 102 92.35 -8.70 -36.44
C LYS A 102 91.87 -9.63 -35.33
N LYS A 103 92.66 -10.62 -34.90
CA LYS A 103 92.28 -11.49 -33.75
C LYS A 103 92.11 -10.70 -32.46
N LEU A 104 92.95 -9.69 -32.20
CA LEU A 104 92.81 -8.81 -31.04
C LEU A 104 91.56 -7.92 -31.15
N GLN A 105 91.22 -7.45 -32.35
CA GLN A 105 89.98 -6.73 -32.63
C GLN A 105 88.75 -7.64 -32.43
N ASP A 106 88.70 -8.81 -33.06
CA ASP A 106 87.61 -9.80 -32.92
C ASP A 106 87.38 -10.18 -31.44
N GLN A 107 88.47 -10.34 -30.66
CA GLN A 107 88.39 -10.58 -29.21
C GLN A 107 87.86 -9.37 -28.43
N ASN A 108 88.33 -8.16 -28.74
CA ASN A 108 87.89 -6.92 -28.11
C ASN A 108 86.40 -6.66 -28.39
N GLU A 109 85.95 -6.82 -29.63
CA GLU A 109 84.54 -6.70 -30.04
C GLU A 109 83.67 -7.75 -29.35
N SER A 110 84.12 -9.00 -29.26
CA SER A 110 83.44 -10.07 -28.51
C SER A 110 83.31 -9.75 -27.02
N HIS A 111 84.38 -9.24 -26.38
CA HIS A 111 84.34 -8.80 -24.98
C HIS A 111 83.42 -7.59 -24.76
N GLN A 112 83.41 -6.62 -25.68
CA GLN A 112 82.51 -5.48 -25.63
C GLN A 112 81.04 -5.90 -25.81
N ALA A 113 80.73 -6.77 -26.78
CA ALA A 113 79.39 -7.32 -26.99
C ALA A 113 78.90 -8.16 -25.80
N SER A 114 79.78 -8.94 -25.17
CA SER A 114 79.48 -9.70 -23.94
C SER A 114 79.18 -8.76 -22.76
N ARG A 115 79.99 -7.71 -22.58
CA ARG A 115 79.78 -6.67 -21.57
C ARG A 115 78.50 -5.85 -21.81
N ALA A 116 78.16 -5.56 -23.07
CA ALA A 116 76.92 -4.88 -23.44
C ALA A 116 75.70 -5.74 -23.08
N LYS A 117 75.67 -7.01 -23.49
CA LYS A 117 74.61 -7.96 -23.13
C LYS A 117 74.44 -8.16 -21.62
N MET A 118 75.53 -8.09 -20.85
CA MET A 118 75.47 -8.12 -19.39
C MET A 118 74.84 -6.84 -18.81
N ALA A 119 75.13 -5.68 -19.38
CA ALA A 119 74.50 -4.42 -18.99
C ALA A 119 73.01 -4.38 -19.37
N GLU A 120 72.64 -4.78 -20.58
CA GLU A 120 71.25 -4.92 -21.06
C GLU A 120 70.45 -5.90 -20.19
N GLY A 121 71.05 -7.04 -19.84
CA GLY A 121 70.45 -8.01 -18.92
C GLY A 121 70.23 -7.44 -17.51
N MET A 122 71.10 -6.51 -17.07
CA MET A 122 70.95 -5.84 -15.78
C MET A 122 69.91 -4.72 -15.82
N THR A 123 69.81 -3.93 -16.91
CA THR A 123 68.74 -2.92 -17.05
C THR A 123 67.37 -3.58 -17.16
N LEU A 124 67.22 -4.62 -17.98
CA LEU A 124 65.98 -5.40 -18.07
C LEU A 124 65.58 -6.06 -16.75
N ALA A 125 66.54 -6.41 -15.87
CA ALA A 125 66.26 -6.93 -14.54
C ALA A 125 65.80 -5.83 -13.56
N LEU A 126 66.33 -4.61 -13.68
CA LEU A 126 65.90 -3.45 -12.92
C LEU A 126 64.51 -2.97 -13.38
N GLU A 127 64.29 -2.81 -14.67
CA GLU A 127 62.99 -2.43 -15.26
C GLU A 127 61.87 -3.40 -14.84
N LYS A 128 62.12 -4.71 -14.83
CA LYS A 128 61.18 -5.71 -14.30
C LYS A 128 60.93 -5.57 -12.80
N LYS A 129 61.93 -5.17 -12.02
CA LYS A 129 61.79 -4.93 -10.57
C LYS A 129 61.02 -3.64 -10.28
N ASP A 130 61.23 -2.60 -11.06
CA ASP A 130 60.49 -1.35 -10.96
C ASP A 130 59.03 -1.55 -11.38
N GLN A 131 58.76 -2.31 -12.45
CA GLN A 131 57.41 -2.73 -12.84
C GLN A 131 56.72 -3.55 -11.73
N GLU A 132 57.42 -4.55 -11.16
CA GLU A 132 56.95 -5.32 -9.99
C GLU A 132 56.66 -4.46 -8.75
N TRP A 133 57.31 -3.31 -8.60
CA TRP A 133 57.04 -2.36 -7.51
C TRP A 133 55.88 -1.42 -7.84
N MET A 134 55.77 -0.95 -9.08
CA MET A 134 54.64 -0.14 -9.56
C MET A 134 53.32 -0.91 -9.44
N GLU A 135 53.29 -2.21 -9.79
CA GLU A 135 52.11 -3.05 -9.64
C GLU A 135 51.71 -3.25 -8.17
N LYS A 136 52.68 -3.42 -7.26
CA LYS A 136 52.43 -3.52 -5.80
C LYS A 136 52.00 -2.18 -5.19
N MET A 137 52.52 -1.06 -5.69
CA MET A 137 52.05 0.27 -5.28
C MET A 137 50.61 0.49 -5.74
N ALA A 138 50.28 0.17 -7.00
CA ALA A 138 48.93 0.26 -7.52
C ALA A 138 47.93 -0.64 -6.78
N SER A 139 48.32 -1.86 -6.38
CA SER A 139 47.45 -2.72 -5.55
C SER A 139 47.22 -2.15 -4.16
N VAL A 140 48.27 -1.64 -3.49
CA VAL A 140 48.17 -1.01 -2.17
C VAL A 140 47.37 0.29 -2.22
N GLU A 141 47.49 1.09 -3.28
CA GLU A 141 46.69 2.30 -3.49
C GLU A 141 45.21 1.96 -3.72
N LYS A 142 44.92 0.88 -4.47
CA LYS A 142 43.56 0.37 -4.66
C LYS A 142 42.95 -0.16 -3.35
N GLU A 143 43.70 -0.91 -2.55
CA GLU A 143 43.27 -1.37 -1.22
C GLU A 143 43.03 -0.19 -0.27
N LYS A 144 43.94 0.79 -0.25
CA LYS A 144 43.78 2.03 0.52
C LYS A 144 42.50 2.78 0.11
N ALA A 145 42.25 2.94 -1.19
CA ALA A 145 41.04 3.61 -1.68
C ALA A 145 39.76 2.86 -1.28
N ALA A 146 39.74 1.53 -1.37
CA ALA A 146 38.61 0.71 -0.93
C ALA A 146 38.37 0.79 0.59
N LEU A 147 39.44 0.85 1.40
CA LEU A 147 39.33 1.02 2.84
C LEU A 147 38.89 2.44 3.23
N SER A 148 39.32 3.48 2.51
CA SER A 148 38.84 4.85 2.68
C SER A 148 37.35 4.96 2.37
N ALA A 149 36.91 4.48 1.20
CA ALA A 149 35.50 4.51 0.81
C ALA A 149 34.59 3.77 1.81
N ARG A 150 35.04 2.62 2.34
CA ARG A 150 34.30 1.88 3.36
C ARG A 150 34.25 2.58 4.73
N LEU A 151 35.24 3.41 5.04
CA LEU A 151 35.28 4.22 6.26
C LEU A 151 34.37 5.45 6.12
N GLU A 152 34.34 6.07 4.93
CA GLU A 152 33.39 7.12 4.56
C GLU A 152 31.95 6.59 4.61
N GLU A 153 31.67 5.43 4.01
CA GLU A 153 30.36 4.74 4.07
C GLU A 153 29.93 4.46 5.52
N MET A 154 30.83 3.97 6.38
CA MET A 154 30.55 3.78 7.81
C MET A 154 30.25 5.09 8.52
N MET A 155 30.95 6.17 8.17
CA MET A 155 30.74 7.50 8.75
C MET A 155 29.37 8.08 8.33
N GLU A 156 29.00 7.98 7.05
CA GLU A 156 27.68 8.36 6.54
C GLU A 156 26.56 7.53 7.20
N GLN A 157 26.72 6.21 7.32
CA GLN A 157 25.78 5.34 8.05
C GLN A 157 25.64 5.78 9.51
N SER A 158 26.73 6.15 10.19
CA SER A 158 26.68 6.64 11.57
C SER A 158 25.96 7.98 11.68
N LEU A 159 26.22 8.93 10.76
CA LEU A 159 25.54 10.23 10.71
C LEU A 159 24.04 10.07 10.44
N ALA A 160 23.65 9.18 9.53
CA ALA A 160 22.25 8.87 9.25
C ALA A 160 21.55 8.16 10.43
N LEU A 161 22.29 7.45 11.28
CA LEU A 161 21.75 6.87 12.54
C LEU A 161 21.63 7.91 13.66
N PHE A 162 22.50 8.92 13.71
CA PHE A 162 22.33 10.07 14.61
C PHE A 162 21.13 10.93 14.19
N GLN A 163 21.04 11.32 12.91
CA GLN A 163 19.90 12.08 12.38
C GLN A 163 18.57 11.38 12.67
N LYS A 164 18.46 10.08 12.37
CA LYS A 164 17.25 9.29 12.70
C LYS A 164 16.96 9.17 14.19
N ARG A 165 17.93 9.43 15.06
CA ARG A 165 17.72 9.46 16.51
C ARG A 165 17.26 10.85 16.96
N ASP A 166 17.85 11.91 16.43
CA ASP A 166 17.40 13.28 16.65
C ASP A 166 15.95 13.45 16.15
N ASP A 167 15.63 12.92 14.95
CA ASP A 167 14.26 12.83 14.38
C ASP A 167 13.28 12.11 15.34
N LEU A 168 13.72 11.02 15.98
CA LEU A 168 12.90 10.24 16.91
C LEU A 168 12.69 10.97 18.24
N ASP A 169 13.73 11.58 18.79
CA ASP A 169 13.67 12.33 20.03
C ASP A 169 12.78 13.61 19.85
N GLU A 170 12.80 14.24 18.67
CA GLU A 170 11.84 15.30 18.29
C GLU A 170 10.40 14.76 18.18
N LEU A 171 10.19 13.63 17.50
CA LEU A 171 8.87 13.00 17.39
C LEU A 171 8.29 12.56 18.74
N GLU A 172 9.12 12.05 19.66
CA GLU A 172 8.72 11.79 21.04
C GLU A 172 8.37 13.10 21.77
N GLY A 173 9.12 14.19 21.56
CA GLY A 173 8.81 15.52 22.07
C GLY A 173 7.44 16.02 21.61
N PHE A 174 7.12 15.90 20.32
CA PHE A 174 5.79 16.26 19.78
C PHE A 174 4.68 15.36 20.36
N GLN A 175 4.89 14.04 20.47
CA GLN A 175 3.92 13.12 21.08
C GLN A 175 3.66 13.46 22.55
N GLN A 176 4.71 13.79 23.32
CA GLN A 176 4.59 14.24 24.70
C GLN A 176 3.82 15.56 24.80
N GLN A 177 4.05 16.50 23.88
CA GLN A 177 3.31 17.77 23.82
C GLN A 177 1.83 17.56 23.51
N GLU A 178 1.47 16.74 22.52
CA GLU A 178 0.08 16.42 22.20
C GLU A 178 -0.60 15.64 23.34
N LEU A 179 0.09 14.69 23.96
CA LEU A 179 -0.43 13.98 25.13
C LEU A 179 -0.68 14.94 26.30
N ALA A 180 0.16 15.97 26.49
CA ALA A 180 -0.06 17.00 27.50
C ALA A 180 -1.26 17.90 27.16
N LYS A 181 -1.42 18.32 25.89
CA LYS A 181 -2.61 19.06 25.41
C LYS A 181 -3.89 18.26 25.64
N VAL A 182 -3.91 16.97 25.26
CA VAL A 182 -5.05 16.05 25.47
C VAL A 182 -5.35 15.88 26.96
N LYS A 183 -4.34 15.65 27.81
CA LYS A 183 -4.52 15.59 29.28
C LYS A 183 -5.14 16.86 29.84
N HIS A 184 -4.67 18.04 29.43
CA HIS A 184 -5.24 19.31 29.88
C HIS A 184 -6.69 19.51 29.38
N MET A 185 -6.99 19.14 28.13
CA MET A 185 -8.37 19.18 27.63
C MET A 185 -9.30 18.23 28.39
N LEU A 186 -8.84 17.01 28.71
CA LEU A 186 -9.62 16.03 29.47
C LEU A 186 -9.90 16.52 30.90
N LEU A 187 -8.86 16.96 31.63
CA LEU A 187 -9.03 17.57 32.96
C LEU A 187 -10.01 18.74 32.94
N ARG A 188 -9.88 19.66 31.97
CA ARG A 188 -10.78 20.81 31.84
C ARG A 188 -12.21 20.41 31.46
N LYS A 189 -12.42 19.26 30.79
CA LYS A 189 -13.75 18.70 30.53
C LYS A 189 -14.33 18.02 31.77
N GLU A 190 -13.51 17.36 32.56
CA GLU A 190 -13.87 16.73 33.85
C GLU A 190 -14.27 17.80 34.89
N GLU A 191 -13.49 18.87 35.01
CA GLU A 191 -13.81 20.07 35.80
C GLU A 191 -15.17 20.67 35.38
N LEU A 192 -15.38 20.87 34.07
CA LEU A 192 -16.64 21.39 33.55
C LEU A 192 -17.83 20.43 33.79
N LEU A 193 -17.63 19.12 33.69
CA LEU A 193 -18.67 18.13 34.00
C LEU A 193 -19.04 18.19 35.48
N SER A 194 -18.06 18.21 36.40
CA SER A 194 -18.31 18.33 37.84
C SER A 194 -19.04 19.63 38.20
N GLN A 195 -18.72 20.75 37.55
CA GLN A 195 -19.46 22.01 37.69
C GLN A 195 -20.93 21.87 37.23
N ARG A 196 -21.20 21.17 36.13
CA ARG A 196 -22.58 20.92 35.67
C ARG A 196 -23.34 19.93 36.55
N GLU A 197 -22.67 18.94 37.12
CA GLU A 197 -23.27 18.03 38.10
C GLU A 197 -23.67 18.80 39.37
N GLN A 198 -22.82 19.71 39.86
CA GLN A 198 -23.14 20.61 40.98
C GLN A 198 -24.29 21.57 40.64
N GLU A 199 -24.31 22.18 39.44
CA GLU A 199 -25.45 22.97 38.98
C GLU A 199 -26.77 22.17 38.96
N ILE A 200 -26.72 20.91 38.53
CA ILE A 200 -27.90 20.04 38.45
C ILE A 200 -28.38 19.65 39.85
N GLN A 201 -27.47 19.27 40.77
CA GLN A 201 -27.80 18.96 42.16
C GLN A 201 -28.42 20.15 42.88
N GLN A 202 -27.89 21.37 42.68
CA GLN A 202 -28.47 22.59 43.23
C GLN A 202 -29.88 22.85 42.67
N LYS A 203 -30.05 22.81 41.35
CA LYS A 203 -31.37 22.98 40.70
C LYS A 203 -32.37 21.91 41.13
N GLU A 204 -31.93 20.68 41.37
CA GLU A 204 -32.79 19.63 41.91
C GLU A 204 -33.20 19.91 43.36
N ALA A 205 -32.28 20.35 44.23
CA ALA A 205 -32.59 20.76 45.59
C ALA A 205 -33.59 21.94 45.61
N ASP A 206 -33.42 22.92 44.73
CA ASP A 206 -34.34 24.06 44.57
C ASP A 206 -35.73 23.59 44.10
N VAL A 207 -35.79 22.68 43.12
CA VAL A 207 -37.05 22.07 42.65
C VAL A 207 -37.72 21.23 43.75
N GLN A 208 -36.96 20.50 44.57
CA GLN A 208 -37.50 19.79 45.74
C GLN A 208 -38.03 20.77 46.80
N SER A 209 -37.35 21.91 46.99
CA SER A 209 -37.81 22.97 47.89
C SER A 209 -39.12 23.62 47.39
N ALA A 210 -39.20 23.97 46.10
CA ALA A 210 -40.40 24.49 45.47
C ALA A 210 -41.57 23.48 45.53
N LYS A 211 -41.32 22.18 45.34
CA LYS A 211 -42.33 21.11 45.51
C LYS A 211 -42.86 21.05 46.95
N ARG A 212 -42.03 21.24 47.98
CA ARG A 212 -42.47 21.32 49.38
C ARG A 212 -43.33 22.56 49.62
N GLY A 213 -42.87 23.74 49.19
CA GLY A 213 -43.64 24.99 49.29
C GLY A 213 -45.00 24.93 48.57
N LEU A 214 -45.06 24.32 47.39
CA LEU A 214 -46.30 24.06 46.66
C LEU A 214 -47.25 23.13 47.43
N ALA A 215 -46.73 22.07 48.06
CA ALA A 215 -47.53 21.15 48.87
C ALA A 215 -48.05 21.81 50.16
N GLU A 216 -47.28 22.71 50.78
CA GLU A 216 -47.73 23.52 51.91
C GLU A 216 -48.78 24.57 51.51
N ALA A 217 -48.59 25.25 50.38
CA ALA A 217 -49.57 26.19 49.84
C ALA A 217 -50.90 25.48 49.51
N ARG A 218 -50.86 24.28 48.92
CA ARG A 218 -52.06 23.46 48.67
C ARG A 218 -52.78 23.04 49.96
N ARG A 219 -52.06 22.66 51.02
CA ARG A 219 -52.67 22.37 52.33
C ARG A 219 -53.32 23.60 52.96
N LYS A 220 -52.68 24.77 52.83
CA LYS A 220 -53.25 26.05 53.31
C LYS A 220 -54.51 26.44 52.53
N LEU A 221 -54.50 26.25 51.20
CA LEU A 221 -55.68 26.45 50.35
C LEU A 221 -56.82 25.53 50.79
N GLN A 222 -56.56 24.22 50.93
CA GLN A 222 -57.56 23.24 51.35
C GLN A 222 -58.16 23.55 52.73
N ALA A 223 -57.36 24.05 53.67
CA ALA A 223 -57.86 24.48 54.98
C ALA A 223 -58.74 25.74 54.90
N LEU A 224 -58.41 26.69 54.00
CA LEU A 224 -59.25 27.87 53.75
C LEU A 224 -60.54 27.52 53.00
N GLU A 225 -60.49 26.57 52.07
CA GLU A 225 -61.67 26.01 51.40
C GLU A 225 -62.62 25.37 52.41
N GLN A 226 -62.10 24.56 53.35
CA GLN A 226 -62.88 23.98 54.45
C GLN A 226 -63.49 25.05 55.37
N GLN A 227 -62.72 26.06 55.79
CA GLN A 227 -63.25 27.17 56.59
C GLN A 227 -64.31 28.00 55.84
N HIS A 228 -64.19 28.12 54.52
CA HIS A 228 -65.20 28.78 53.69
C HIS A 228 -66.48 27.94 53.59
N GLU A 229 -66.37 26.62 53.39
CA GLU A 229 -67.53 25.71 53.44
C GLU A 229 -68.25 25.76 54.80
N GLU A 230 -67.50 25.72 55.91
CA GLU A 230 -68.05 25.84 57.27
C GLU A 230 -68.76 27.18 57.47
N SER A 231 -68.15 28.29 57.05
CA SER A 231 -68.77 29.62 57.12
C SER A 231 -70.01 29.74 56.23
N CYS A 232 -70.03 29.11 55.05
CA CYS A 232 -71.21 29.08 54.20
C CYS A 232 -72.36 28.28 54.82
N ARG A 233 -72.08 27.12 55.44
CA ARG A 233 -73.10 26.33 56.17
C ARG A 233 -73.70 27.14 57.33
N LEU A 234 -72.84 27.75 58.16
CA LEU A 234 -73.28 28.57 59.29
C LEU A 234 -74.10 29.79 58.83
N ASN A 235 -73.75 30.42 57.70
CA ASN A 235 -74.55 31.51 57.14
C ASN A 235 -75.94 31.04 56.70
N SER A 236 -76.05 29.85 56.08
CA SER A 236 -77.36 29.27 55.71
C SER A 236 -78.19 28.84 56.93
N GLU A 237 -77.56 28.31 57.98
CA GLU A 237 -78.22 28.03 59.26
C GLU A 237 -78.78 29.31 59.90
N LEU A 238 -77.97 30.38 59.96
CA LEU A 238 -78.39 31.71 60.44
C LEU A 238 -79.43 32.40 59.54
N GLU A 239 -79.51 32.05 58.26
CA GLU A 239 -80.54 32.55 57.35
C GLU A 239 -81.88 31.85 57.61
N ILE A 240 -81.88 30.54 57.84
CA ILE A 240 -83.05 29.77 58.27
C ILE A 240 -83.57 30.26 59.63
N GLU A 241 -82.70 30.45 60.63
CA GLU A 241 -83.09 31.00 61.94
C GLU A 241 -83.75 32.39 61.82
N ARG A 242 -83.28 33.22 60.87
CA ARG A 242 -83.89 34.54 60.60
C ARG A 242 -85.26 34.43 59.95
N GLU A 243 -85.46 33.49 59.02
CA GLU A 243 -86.78 33.23 58.42
C GLU A 243 -87.77 32.71 59.47
N GLU A 244 -87.36 31.77 60.33
CA GLU A 244 -88.19 31.27 61.44
C GLU A 244 -88.57 32.39 62.43
N LEU A 245 -87.60 33.23 62.83
CA LEU A 245 -87.86 34.38 63.70
C LEU A 245 -88.76 35.45 63.03
N LEU A 246 -88.66 35.62 61.71
CA LEU A 246 -89.54 36.52 60.95
C LEU A 246 -90.97 35.98 60.92
N LEU A 247 -91.16 34.68 60.68
CA LEU A 247 -92.48 34.03 60.73
C LEU A 247 -93.11 34.11 62.13
N LEU A 248 -92.34 33.83 63.18
CA LEU A 248 -92.78 33.97 64.57
C LEU A 248 -93.15 35.42 64.92
N ARG A 249 -92.42 36.40 64.38
CA ARG A 249 -92.77 37.81 64.52
C ARG A 249 -94.06 38.14 63.78
N GLU A 250 -94.23 37.71 62.53
CA GLU A 250 -95.49 37.93 61.81
C GLU A 250 -96.69 37.32 62.55
N GLU A 251 -96.52 36.13 63.14
CA GLU A 251 -97.55 35.53 64.00
C GLU A 251 -97.84 36.38 65.24
N ALA A 252 -96.82 36.96 65.88
CA ALA A 252 -97.00 37.87 67.01
C ALA A 252 -97.71 39.15 66.60
N ASP A 253 -97.29 39.79 65.50
CA ASP A 253 -97.89 41.02 64.95
C ASP A 253 -99.36 40.75 64.53
N LYS A 254 -99.69 39.57 63.98
CA LYS A 254 -101.08 39.10 63.71
C LYS A 254 -101.90 38.94 65.00
N LYS A 255 -101.34 38.30 66.04
CA LYS A 255 -101.98 38.12 67.36
C LYS A 255 -102.20 39.45 68.09
N ILE A 256 -101.28 40.41 67.93
CA ILE A 256 -101.43 41.78 68.44
C ILE A 256 -102.61 42.47 67.73
N GLY A 257 -102.67 42.43 66.39
CA GLY A 257 -103.80 43.01 65.65
C GLY A 257 -105.16 42.39 66.01
N GLU A 258 -105.23 41.08 66.26
CA GLU A 258 -106.44 40.44 66.81
C GLU A 258 -106.83 40.97 68.19
N LEU A 259 -105.85 41.18 69.09
CA LEU A 259 -106.10 41.70 70.43
C LEU A 259 -106.48 43.19 70.40
N GLU A 260 -105.85 43.99 69.54
CA GLU A 260 -106.20 45.39 69.31
C GLU A 260 -107.64 45.53 68.77
N GLY A 261 -108.05 44.68 67.83
CA GLY A 261 -109.44 44.61 67.36
C GLY A 261 -110.41 44.29 68.49
N ARG A 262 -110.15 43.25 69.29
CA ARG A 262 -110.99 42.90 70.46
C ARG A 262 -111.02 44.01 71.52
N CYS A 263 -109.93 44.76 71.68
CA CYS A 263 -109.89 45.94 72.55
C CYS A 263 -110.77 47.09 72.01
N GLN A 264 -110.80 47.30 70.69
CA GLN A 264 -111.70 48.29 70.05
C GLN A 264 -113.17 47.86 70.17
N ASP A 265 -113.48 46.57 70.00
CA ASP A 265 -114.83 46.02 70.25
C ASP A 265 -115.26 46.24 71.70
N LEU A 266 -114.41 45.87 72.66
CA LEU A 266 -114.67 46.07 74.10
C LEU A 266 -114.81 47.55 74.46
N GLN A 267 -113.98 48.43 73.89
CA GLN A 267 -114.10 49.88 74.09
C GLN A 267 -115.41 50.42 73.52
N SER A 268 -115.88 49.90 72.39
CA SER A 268 -117.18 50.25 71.80
C SER A 268 -118.36 49.78 72.68
N VAL A 269 -118.26 48.59 73.27
CA VAL A 269 -119.23 48.08 74.25
C VAL A 269 -119.21 48.93 75.54
N ILE A 270 -118.04 49.32 76.04
CA ILE A 270 -117.91 50.20 77.22
C ILE A 270 -118.49 51.59 76.93
N GLN A 271 -118.27 52.13 75.73
CA GLN A 271 -118.87 53.39 75.28
C GLN A 271 -120.41 53.29 75.27
N GLN A 272 -120.97 52.27 74.63
CA GLN A 272 -122.42 52.01 74.59
C GLN A 272 -123.02 51.87 76.01
N VAL A 273 -122.39 51.07 76.88
CA VAL A 273 -122.83 50.88 78.27
C VAL A 273 -122.71 52.17 79.08
N SER A 274 -121.70 53.01 78.82
CA SER A 274 -121.54 54.31 79.48
C SER A 274 -122.63 55.29 79.05
N GLU A 275 -123.00 55.31 77.77
CA GLU A 275 -124.11 56.12 77.26
C GLU A 275 -125.46 55.63 77.80
N ASP A 276 -125.69 54.32 77.87
CA ASP A 276 -126.94 53.76 78.41
C ASP A 276 -127.02 53.94 79.94
N PHE A 277 -125.89 53.90 80.65
CA PHE A 277 -125.81 54.31 82.05
C PHE A 277 -126.11 55.81 82.21
N GLN A 278 -125.59 56.69 81.34
CA GLN A 278 -125.87 58.13 81.40
C GLN A 278 -127.33 58.45 81.06
N LYS A 279 -127.95 57.72 80.13
CA LYS A 279 -129.40 57.77 79.85
C LYS A 279 -130.19 57.33 81.10
N SER A 280 -129.79 56.23 81.74
CA SER A 280 -130.39 55.78 83.01
C SER A 280 -130.22 56.79 84.15
N GLN A 281 -129.02 57.37 84.31
CA GLN A 281 -128.73 58.36 85.34
C GLN A 281 -129.50 59.66 85.12
N SER A 282 -129.72 60.10 83.87
CA SER A 282 -130.55 61.27 83.59
C SER A 282 -132.04 61.00 83.86
N MET A 283 -132.55 59.79 83.57
CA MET A 283 -133.89 59.38 83.99
C MET A 283 -134.03 59.34 85.53
N VAL A 284 -133.06 58.76 86.25
CA VAL A 284 -133.03 58.78 87.72
C VAL A 284 -133.00 60.22 88.23
N SER A 285 -132.17 61.10 87.66
CA SER A 285 -132.15 62.53 88.05
C SER A 285 -133.48 63.26 87.78
N THR A 286 -134.24 62.89 86.73
CA THR A 286 -135.60 63.43 86.54
C THR A 286 -136.61 62.88 87.53
N LEU A 287 -136.49 61.60 87.93
CA LEU A 287 -137.32 61.00 88.98
C LEU A 287 -137.00 61.63 90.35
N ASP A 288 -135.73 61.76 90.71
CA ASP A 288 -135.25 62.43 91.93
C ASP A 288 -135.74 63.88 92.01
N LYS A 289 -135.75 64.61 90.88
CA LYS A 289 -136.33 65.97 90.82
C LYS A 289 -137.83 65.95 91.08
N SER A 290 -138.59 65.08 90.42
CA SER A 290 -140.04 64.99 90.65
C SER A 290 -140.37 64.55 92.09
N LEU A 291 -139.53 63.69 92.69
CA LEU A 291 -139.63 63.27 94.08
C LEU A 291 -139.28 64.42 95.03
N HIS A 292 -138.25 65.21 94.73
CA HIS A 292 -137.89 66.40 95.50
C HIS A 292 -138.94 67.52 95.38
N GLU A 293 -139.55 67.70 94.21
CA GLU A 293 -140.68 68.60 94.00
C GLU A 293 -141.87 68.17 94.89
N LEU A 294 -142.30 66.91 94.82
CA LEU A 294 -143.31 66.34 95.74
C LEU A 294 -142.93 66.48 97.22
N GLN A 295 -141.65 66.33 97.56
CA GLN A 295 -141.15 66.41 98.93
C GLN A 295 -141.08 67.87 99.42
N THR A 296 -140.79 68.84 98.55
CA THR A 296 -140.87 70.27 98.87
C THR A 296 -142.31 70.78 98.92
N GLU A 297 -143.24 70.23 98.14
CA GLU A 297 -144.68 70.46 98.34
C GLU A 297 -145.15 69.92 99.70
N HIS A 298 -144.73 68.71 100.07
CA HIS A 298 -145.01 68.11 101.39
C HIS A 298 -144.43 68.97 102.53
N ASP A 299 -143.15 69.33 102.46
CA ASP A 299 -142.51 70.17 103.47
C ASP A 299 -143.05 71.62 103.45
N ALA A 300 -143.56 72.14 102.34
CA ALA A 300 -144.25 73.44 102.29
C ALA A 300 -145.62 73.40 102.98
N LEU A 301 -146.41 72.34 102.77
CA LEU A 301 -147.67 72.10 103.49
C LEU A 301 -147.42 71.94 105.00
N LYS A 302 -146.38 71.19 105.37
CA LYS A 302 -145.92 71.01 106.74
C LYS A 302 -145.36 72.30 107.36
N LEU A 303 -144.69 73.14 106.58
CA LEU A 303 -144.25 74.48 107.00
C LEU A 303 -145.44 75.44 107.16
N GLN A 304 -146.50 75.31 106.36
CA GLN A 304 -147.75 76.05 106.55
C GLN A 304 -148.44 75.62 107.85
N GLN A 305 -148.46 74.32 108.16
CA GLN A 305 -148.94 73.77 109.42
C GLN A 305 -148.09 74.22 110.62
N GLN A 306 -146.75 74.17 110.50
CA GLN A 306 -145.83 74.69 111.52
C GLN A 306 -145.90 76.21 111.68
N LYS A 307 -146.16 77.00 110.62
CA LYS A 307 -146.38 78.45 110.75
C LYS A 307 -147.65 78.75 111.54
N ALA A 308 -148.72 77.99 111.34
CA ALA A 308 -149.91 78.10 112.19
C ALA A 308 -149.55 77.84 113.67
N ALA A 309 -148.90 76.70 113.95
CA ALA A 309 -148.47 76.33 115.30
C ALA A 309 -147.48 77.33 115.94
N VAL A 310 -146.49 77.85 115.21
CA VAL A 310 -145.54 78.85 115.72
C VAL A 310 -146.24 80.19 115.99
N THR A 311 -147.23 80.59 115.18
CA THR A 311 -148.06 81.76 115.53
C THR A 311 -149.05 81.51 116.67
N GLU A 312 -149.16 80.28 117.18
CA GLU A 312 -149.86 79.94 118.43
C GLU A 312 -148.85 79.94 119.58
N GLU A 313 -147.75 79.19 119.47
CA GLU A 313 -146.65 79.16 120.45
C GLU A 313 -146.07 80.55 120.75
N ASP A 314 -145.86 81.44 119.77
CA ASP A 314 -145.33 82.79 120.06
C ASP A 314 -146.33 83.67 120.81
N LYS A 315 -147.65 83.42 120.68
CA LYS A 315 -148.65 84.05 121.54
C LYS A 315 -148.59 83.46 122.96
N GLU A 316 -148.40 82.16 123.08
CA GLU A 316 -148.25 81.49 124.38
C GLU A 316 -146.95 81.89 125.10
N ARG A 317 -145.81 81.96 124.40
CA ARG A 317 -144.52 82.44 124.93
C ARG A 317 -144.63 83.88 125.42
N LEU A 318 -145.26 84.77 124.63
CA LEU A 318 -145.52 86.15 125.03
C LEU A 318 -146.44 86.21 126.26
N LEU A 319 -147.49 85.39 126.33
CA LEU A 319 -148.35 85.26 127.52
C LEU A 319 -147.58 84.72 128.74
N VAL A 320 -146.66 83.77 128.56
CA VAL A 320 -145.83 83.21 129.62
C VAL A 320 -144.84 84.25 130.15
N ASP A 321 -144.17 85.00 129.29
CA ASP A 321 -143.21 86.02 129.74
C ASP A 321 -143.89 87.25 130.31
N LEU A 322 -145.08 87.63 129.81
CA LEU A 322 -145.94 88.60 130.49
C LEU A 322 -146.39 88.09 131.87
N ARG A 323 -146.76 86.80 132.01
CA ARG A 323 -147.08 86.19 133.32
C ARG A 323 -145.88 86.15 134.26
N LYS A 324 -144.67 85.84 133.78
CA LYS A 324 -143.43 85.92 134.59
C LYS A 324 -143.18 87.36 135.06
N LYS A 325 -143.41 88.36 134.19
CA LYS A 325 -143.21 89.78 134.52
C LYS A 325 -144.26 90.30 135.50
N VAL A 326 -145.53 89.89 135.35
CA VAL A 326 -146.61 90.16 136.31
C VAL A 326 -146.29 89.53 137.67
N THR A 327 -146.00 88.23 137.73
CA THR A 327 -145.67 87.55 139.00
C THR A 327 -144.38 88.04 139.66
N SER A 328 -143.41 88.55 138.88
CA SER A 328 -142.23 89.26 139.41
C SER A 328 -142.58 90.62 140.02
N LEU A 329 -143.49 91.38 139.39
CA LEU A 329 -143.96 92.68 139.89
C LEU A 329 -144.90 92.53 141.10
N GLU A 330 -145.79 91.54 141.12
CA GLU A 330 -146.64 91.20 142.27
C GLU A 330 -145.79 90.83 143.49
N ARG A 331 -144.76 90.00 143.31
CA ARG A 331 -143.80 89.62 144.36
C ARG A 331 -142.94 90.79 144.86
N ARG A 332 -142.73 91.83 144.04
CA ARG A 332 -142.10 93.09 144.47
C ARG A 332 -143.07 94.08 145.12
N LEU A 333 -144.39 93.93 144.92
CA LEU A 333 -145.40 94.78 145.54
C LEU A 333 -145.80 94.29 146.95
N GLN A 334 -145.73 92.99 147.20
CA GLN A 334 -145.88 92.39 148.54
C GLN A 334 -144.59 92.55 149.35
N GLY A 335 -144.33 93.79 149.81
CA GLY A 335 -143.11 94.16 150.49
C GLY A 335 -142.91 93.45 151.84
N ASN A 336 -141.98 92.49 151.88
CA ASN A 336 -141.08 92.16 153.00
C ASN A 336 -140.07 91.09 152.55
N LEU A 337 -139.35 91.34 151.45
CA LEU A 337 -138.25 90.45 151.03
C LEU A 337 -137.12 90.51 152.07
N SER A 338 -136.71 89.34 152.54
CA SER A 338 -135.64 89.16 153.51
C SER A 338 -134.26 89.33 152.85
N GLN A 339 -133.23 89.53 153.68
CA GLN A 339 -131.86 89.72 153.20
C GLN A 339 -131.30 88.44 152.52
N ASP A 340 -131.81 87.26 152.87
CA ASP A 340 -131.47 85.99 152.22
C ASP A 340 -132.07 85.87 150.80
N GLU A 341 -133.28 86.37 150.55
CA GLU A 341 -133.91 86.26 149.23
C GLU A 341 -133.17 87.11 148.18
N HIS A 342 -132.68 88.29 148.56
CA HIS A 342 -131.78 89.08 147.72
C HIS A 342 -130.41 88.41 147.51
N LEU A 343 -129.89 87.67 148.50
CA LEU A 343 -128.67 86.89 148.34
C LEU A 343 -128.89 85.72 147.37
N GLN A 344 -130.08 85.10 147.39
CA GLN A 344 -130.42 83.94 146.56
C GLN A 344 -130.59 84.28 145.08
N GLU A 345 -131.23 85.41 144.73
CA GLU A 345 -131.27 85.88 143.33
C GLU A 345 -129.85 86.17 142.79
N LEU A 346 -129.00 86.82 143.60
CA LEU A 346 -127.63 87.17 143.22
C LEU A 346 -126.70 85.94 143.12
N LEU A 347 -126.93 84.90 143.93
CA LEU A 347 -126.29 83.59 143.79
C LEU A 347 -126.73 82.86 142.51
N GLN A 348 -127.98 83.05 142.07
CA GLN A 348 -128.50 82.45 140.84
C GLN A 348 -127.95 83.16 139.58
N GLU A 349 -127.82 84.49 139.56
CA GLU A 349 -127.11 85.20 138.48
C GLU A 349 -125.61 84.83 138.45
N LYS A 350 -124.98 84.68 139.61
CA LYS A 350 -123.60 84.22 139.71
C LYS A 350 -123.43 82.81 139.15
N SER A 351 -124.39 81.90 139.33
CA SER A 351 -124.29 80.53 138.82
C SER A 351 -124.46 80.45 137.29
N SER A 352 -125.38 81.21 136.70
CA SER A 352 -125.56 81.25 135.24
C SER A 352 -124.36 81.89 134.53
N LEU A 353 -123.77 82.94 135.11
CA LEU A 353 -122.52 83.53 134.60
C LEU A 353 -121.32 82.59 134.73
N TRP A 354 -121.25 81.79 135.81
CA TRP A 354 -120.23 80.75 135.95
C TRP A 354 -120.38 79.62 134.93
N GLN A 355 -121.61 79.20 134.64
CA GLN A 355 -121.88 78.20 133.61
C GLN A 355 -121.41 78.68 132.23
N SER A 356 -121.82 79.89 131.81
CA SER A 356 -121.41 80.45 130.51
C SER A 356 -119.89 80.67 130.39
N LEU A 357 -119.22 81.01 131.50
CA LEU A 357 -117.75 81.10 131.54
C LEU A 357 -117.07 79.72 131.40
N GLU A 358 -117.68 78.64 131.88
CA GLU A 358 -117.12 77.30 131.76
C GLU A 358 -117.42 76.66 130.38
N GLU A 359 -118.59 76.95 129.81
CA GLU A 359 -118.95 76.58 128.43
C GLU A 359 -117.96 77.21 127.42
N THR A 360 -117.72 78.53 127.52
CA THR A 360 -116.74 79.22 126.65
C THR A 360 -115.29 78.78 126.87
N ARG A 361 -114.93 78.30 128.08
CA ARG A 361 -113.63 77.63 128.33
C ARG A 361 -113.54 76.27 127.63
N ALA A 362 -114.60 75.47 127.68
CA ALA A 362 -114.64 74.16 127.02
C ALA A 362 -114.53 74.30 125.49
N GLU A 363 -115.22 75.29 124.90
CA GLU A 363 -115.09 75.64 123.48
C GLU A 363 -113.66 76.06 123.11
N LEU A 364 -113.04 76.95 123.89
CA LEU A 364 -111.64 77.37 123.67
C LEU A 364 -110.64 76.21 123.80
N LEU A 365 -110.88 75.26 124.70
CA LEU A 365 -110.06 74.05 124.82
C LEU A 365 -110.24 73.14 123.60
N ALA A 366 -111.46 72.93 123.12
CA ALA A 366 -111.74 72.12 121.93
C ALA A 366 -111.13 72.73 120.65
N VAL A 367 -111.22 74.05 120.49
CA VAL A 367 -110.54 74.75 119.38
C VAL A 367 -109.01 74.60 119.48
N ARG A 368 -108.45 74.66 120.70
CA ARG A 368 -107.01 74.49 120.93
C ARG A 368 -106.52 73.07 120.66
N THR A 369 -107.27 72.03 121.04
CA THR A 369 -106.91 70.63 120.71
C THR A 369 -106.98 70.39 119.22
N ASN A 370 -108.09 70.76 118.57
CA ASN A 370 -108.26 70.62 117.12
C ASN A 370 -107.14 71.34 116.35
N HIS A 371 -106.73 72.53 116.80
CA HIS A 371 -105.60 73.23 116.20
C HIS A 371 -104.27 72.48 116.39
N ALA A 372 -103.97 71.99 117.60
CA ALA A 372 -102.77 71.19 117.86
C ALA A 372 -102.72 69.91 117.00
N ASP A 373 -103.84 69.22 116.82
CA ASP A 373 -103.95 68.04 115.96
C ASP A 373 -103.68 68.39 114.49
N THR A 374 -104.23 69.51 113.99
CA THR A 374 -103.91 69.98 112.61
C THR A 374 -102.44 70.34 112.43
N VAL A 375 -101.81 70.96 113.44
CA VAL A 375 -100.36 71.28 113.41
C VAL A 375 -99.53 69.99 113.38
N SER A 376 -99.84 69.01 114.23
CA SER A 376 -99.12 67.73 114.24
C SER A 376 -99.30 66.94 112.93
N SER A 377 -100.49 66.98 112.33
CA SER A 377 -100.73 66.40 110.99
C SER A 377 -99.89 67.09 109.91
N LEU A 378 -99.70 68.40 109.98
CA LEU A 378 -98.85 69.15 109.04
C LEU A 378 -97.36 68.89 109.29
N GLU A 379 -96.89 68.85 110.54
CA GLU A 379 -95.50 68.54 110.90
C GLU A 379 -95.09 67.13 110.45
N THR A 380 -95.98 66.13 110.63
CA THR A 380 -95.74 64.76 110.15
C THR A 380 -95.86 64.65 108.62
N GLN A 381 -96.61 65.52 107.95
CA GLN A 381 -96.60 65.61 106.48
C GLN A 381 -95.29 66.24 105.98
N VAL A 382 -94.86 67.36 106.56
CA VAL A 382 -93.59 68.05 106.22
C VAL A 382 -92.40 67.13 106.46
N SER A 383 -92.40 66.34 107.54
CA SER A 383 -91.35 65.36 107.84
C SER A 383 -91.30 64.24 106.80
N ARG A 384 -92.46 63.68 106.39
CA ARG A 384 -92.53 62.68 105.30
C ARG A 384 -92.09 63.25 103.95
N MET A 385 -92.51 64.47 103.60
CA MET A 385 -92.04 65.15 102.39
C MET A 385 -90.53 65.42 102.42
N SER A 386 -89.98 65.85 103.56
CA SER A 386 -88.54 66.08 103.72
C SER A 386 -87.74 64.78 103.53
N CYS A 387 -88.21 63.68 104.12
CA CYS A 387 -87.60 62.36 103.95
C CYS A 387 -87.62 61.92 102.47
N SER A 388 -88.77 61.99 101.80
CA SER A 388 -88.90 61.67 100.38
C SER A 388 -88.03 62.57 99.48
N ILE A 389 -87.87 63.85 99.81
CA ILE A 389 -86.94 64.76 99.12
C ILE A 389 -85.49 64.27 99.28
N THR A 390 -85.07 63.85 100.48
CA THR A 390 -83.71 63.31 100.68
C THR A 390 -83.48 61.99 99.95
N GLU A 391 -84.48 61.11 99.85
CA GLU A 391 -84.43 59.86 99.07
C GLU A 391 -84.32 60.13 97.56
N LEU A 392 -85.08 61.08 97.04
CA LEU A 392 -84.97 61.51 95.63
C LEU A 392 -83.61 62.17 95.33
N GLN A 393 -83.03 62.91 96.29
CA GLN A 393 -81.69 63.48 96.15
C GLN A 393 -80.58 62.42 96.15
N THR A 394 -80.68 61.36 96.96
CA THR A 394 -79.68 60.27 96.93
C THR A 394 -79.83 59.41 95.68
N LEU A 395 -81.06 59.09 95.24
CA LEU A 395 -81.32 58.40 93.98
C LEU A 395 -80.81 59.19 92.76
N LEU A 396 -80.99 60.51 92.75
CA LEU A 396 -80.46 61.37 91.69
C LEU A 396 -78.92 61.33 91.66
N ARG A 397 -78.25 61.46 92.82
CA ARG A 397 -76.78 61.33 92.91
C ARG A 397 -76.29 59.97 92.41
N HIS A 398 -76.92 58.87 92.82
CA HIS A 398 -76.56 57.54 92.33
C HIS A 398 -76.77 57.39 90.82
N LYS A 399 -77.80 58.02 90.24
CA LYS A 399 -78.01 58.07 88.79
C LYS A 399 -76.94 58.90 88.08
N ASP A 400 -76.56 60.05 88.63
CA ASP A 400 -75.53 60.92 88.05
C ASP A 400 -74.13 60.30 88.15
N ASP A 401 -73.80 59.66 89.27
CA ASP A 401 -72.52 58.97 89.49
C ASP A 401 -72.39 57.70 88.63
N SER A 402 -73.47 56.92 88.46
CA SER A 402 -73.47 55.77 87.54
C SER A 402 -73.44 56.19 86.07
N SER A 403 -74.11 57.29 85.71
CA SER A 403 -74.01 57.93 84.39
C SER A 403 -72.59 58.42 84.11
N ARG A 404 -71.93 59.05 85.09
CA ARG A 404 -70.53 59.49 84.99
C ARG A 404 -69.58 58.30 84.83
N ALA A 405 -69.72 57.27 85.67
CA ALA A 405 -68.90 56.06 85.59
C ALA A 405 -69.13 55.26 84.29
N TYR A 406 -70.31 55.34 83.67
CA TYR A 406 -70.54 54.79 82.33
C TYR A 406 -69.78 55.59 81.27
N LYS A 407 -69.87 56.92 81.29
CA LYS A 407 -69.13 57.81 80.37
C LYS A 407 -67.62 57.64 80.49
N GLU A 408 -67.09 57.66 81.71
CA GLU A 408 -65.65 57.44 81.96
C GLU A 408 -65.15 56.10 81.37
N ARG A 409 -65.99 55.05 81.38
CA ARG A 409 -65.69 53.77 80.73
C ARG A 409 -65.78 53.83 79.20
N THR A 410 -66.79 54.49 78.63
CA THR A 410 -66.88 54.66 77.17
C THR A 410 -65.75 55.53 76.65
N ASP A 411 -65.42 56.62 77.34
CA ASP A 411 -64.41 57.59 76.93
C ASP A 411 -63.00 56.98 77.00
N THR A 412 -62.71 56.19 78.06
CA THR A 412 -61.46 55.40 78.12
C THR A 412 -61.43 54.27 77.10
N GLN A 413 -62.56 53.62 76.78
CA GLN A 413 -62.61 52.63 75.70
C GLN A 413 -62.38 53.28 74.32
N ILE A 414 -62.95 54.46 74.07
CA ILE A 414 -62.74 55.24 72.84
C ILE A 414 -61.26 55.63 72.71
N ALA A 415 -60.66 56.23 73.75
CA ALA A 415 -59.25 56.63 73.73
C ALA A 415 -58.30 55.43 73.49
N ASN A 416 -58.58 54.26 74.07
CA ASN A 416 -57.83 53.04 73.80
C ASN A 416 -57.96 52.56 72.34
N LEU A 417 -59.16 52.67 71.74
CA LEU A 417 -59.38 52.31 70.33
C LEU A 417 -58.74 53.33 69.38
N GLU A 418 -58.78 54.62 69.69
CA GLU A 418 -58.09 55.68 68.95
C GLU A 418 -56.57 55.48 68.98
N GLN A 419 -55.99 55.15 70.14
CA GLN A 419 -54.57 54.79 70.25
C GLN A 419 -54.23 53.55 69.41
N GLN A 420 -55.02 52.47 69.49
CA GLN A 420 -54.79 51.27 68.67
C GLN A 420 -54.91 51.54 67.17
N LEU A 421 -55.82 52.42 66.75
CA LEU A 421 -55.94 52.87 65.37
C LEU A 421 -54.71 53.68 64.94
N LEU A 422 -54.22 54.61 65.76
CA LEU A 422 -52.97 55.35 65.49
C LEU A 422 -51.76 54.41 65.37
N GLU A 423 -51.56 53.51 66.34
CA GLU A 423 -50.49 52.51 66.30
C GLU A 423 -50.62 51.56 65.09
N SER A 424 -51.83 51.26 64.62
CA SER A 424 -52.03 50.50 63.38
C SER A 424 -51.68 51.33 62.14
N SER A 425 -52.03 52.62 62.12
CA SER A 425 -51.72 53.56 61.02
C SER A 425 -50.23 53.80 60.87
N GLU A 426 -49.49 53.95 61.97
CA GLU A 426 -48.03 54.11 61.95
C GLU A 426 -47.32 52.83 61.50
N ARG A 427 -47.78 51.66 61.95
CA ARG A 427 -47.29 50.37 61.44
C ARG A 427 -47.56 50.19 59.95
N LEU A 428 -48.76 50.54 59.48
CA LEU A 428 -49.11 50.51 58.05
C LEU A 428 -48.16 51.41 57.24
N LYS A 429 -48.01 52.69 57.61
CA LYS A 429 -47.07 53.63 56.96
C LYS A 429 -45.63 53.12 56.93
N SER A 430 -45.16 52.50 58.02
CA SER A 430 -43.84 51.89 58.06
C SER A 430 -43.72 50.71 57.09
N THR A 431 -44.75 49.86 56.98
CA THR A 431 -44.76 48.77 55.99
C THR A 431 -44.89 49.26 54.55
N GLU A 432 -45.67 50.32 54.29
CA GLU A 432 -45.77 50.98 52.98
C GLU A 432 -44.41 51.55 52.56
N GLN A 433 -43.72 52.25 53.46
CA GLN A 433 -42.36 52.73 53.21
C GLN A 433 -41.43 51.57 52.86
N GLN A 434 -41.38 50.51 53.68
CA GLN A 434 -40.55 49.33 53.41
C GLN A 434 -40.91 48.62 52.09
N ILE A 435 -42.17 48.65 51.67
CA ILE A 435 -42.60 48.12 50.36
C ILE A 435 -42.07 48.99 49.23
N THR A 436 -42.18 50.32 49.33
CA THR A 436 -41.64 51.23 48.31
C THR A 436 -40.12 51.19 48.21
N GLU A 437 -39.39 51.08 49.34
CA GLU A 437 -37.94 50.88 49.35
C GLU A 437 -37.52 49.55 48.69
N LYS A 438 -38.24 48.46 48.98
CA LYS A 438 -38.02 47.16 48.33
C LYS A 438 -38.35 47.20 46.84
N GLN A 439 -39.41 47.91 46.43
CA GLN A 439 -39.75 48.07 45.01
C GLN A 439 -38.65 48.84 44.27
N GLN A 440 -38.17 49.97 44.82
CA GLN A 440 -37.05 50.71 44.23
C GLN A 440 -35.77 49.87 44.12
N HIS A 441 -35.52 48.98 45.07
CA HIS A 441 -34.40 48.02 45.01
C HIS A 441 -34.60 46.96 43.92
N ILE A 442 -35.82 46.45 43.73
CA ILE A 442 -36.16 45.53 42.63
C ILE A 442 -36.01 46.23 41.28
N ASP A 443 -36.57 47.43 41.13
CA ASP A 443 -36.48 48.25 39.91
C ASP A 443 -35.03 48.60 39.55
N LYS A 444 -34.16 48.75 40.57
CA LYS A 444 -32.72 48.93 40.39
C LYS A 444 -32.04 47.67 39.87
N LEU A 445 -32.22 46.52 40.55
CA LEU A 445 -31.65 45.25 40.11
C LEU A 445 -32.14 44.85 38.71
N GLN A 446 -33.41 45.14 38.39
CA GLN A 446 -34.00 44.85 37.09
C GLN A 446 -33.38 45.70 35.96
N ARG A 447 -33.02 46.96 36.25
CA ARG A 447 -32.24 47.80 35.31
C ARG A 447 -30.81 47.27 35.15
N GLU A 448 -30.10 47.04 36.25
CA GLU A 448 -28.72 46.52 36.24
C GLU A 448 -28.63 45.19 35.47
N TRP A 449 -29.60 44.28 35.67
CA TRP A 449 -29.72 43.04 34.90
C TRP A 449 -30.04 43.26 33.42
N SER A 450 -30.88 44.25 33.08
CA SER A 450 -31.19 44.58 31.69
C SER A 450 -30.00 45.23 30.94
N GLU A 451 -29.18 46.01 31.65
CA GLU A 451 -27.97 46.65 31.15
C GLU A 451 -26.87 45.60 30.90
N GLU A 452 -26.62 44.71 31.88
CA GLU A 452 -25.68 43.58 31.72
C GLU A 452 -26.15 42.62 30.61
N LYS A 453 -27.45 42.33 30.53
CA LYS A 453 -27.99 41.52 29.42
C LYS A 453 -27.74 42.19 28.07
N ALA A 454 -28.00 43.48 27.93
CA ALA A 454 -27.76 44.21 26.68
C ALA A 454 -26.27 44.22 26.30
N PHE A 455 -25.37 44.31 27.28
CA PHE A 455 -23.92 44.19 27.07
C PHE A 455 -23.51 42.79 26.60
N LEU A 456 -24.06 41.73 27.20
CA LEU A 456 -23.80 40.34 26.79
C LEU A 456 -24.39 40.02 25.41
N ASP A 457 -25.61 40.48 25.10
CA ASP A 457 -26.24 40.37 23.77
C ASP A 457 -25.39 41.11 22.72
N GLN A 458 -24.85 42.29 23.04
CA GLN A 458 -23.92 43.02 22.18
C GLN A 458 -22.61 42.25 21.96
N GLN A 459 -22.00 41.72 23.02
CA GLN A 459 -20.77 40.92 22.94
C GLN A 459 -20.96 39.67 22.09
N ALA A 460 -22.09 38.96 22.25
CA ALA A 460 -22.46 37.82 21.43
C ALA A 460 -22.59 38.20 19.95
N SER A 461 -23.22 39.34 19.63
CA SER A 461 -23.34 39.81 18.25
C SER A 461 -21.98 40.12 17.59
N LEU A 462 -21.03 40.67 18.34
CA LEU A 462 -19.67 40.95 17.85
C LEU A 462 -18.88 39.67 17.61
N LEU A 463 -18.94 38.70 18.54
CA LEU A 463 -18.32 37.38 18.37
C LEU A 463 -18.94 36.60 17.21
N GLN A 464 -20.26 36.67 17.01
CA GLN A 464 -20.94 36.09 15.85
C GLN A 464 -20.45 36.71 14.54
N GLN A 465 -20.36 38.04 14.46
CA GLN A 465 -19.85 38.72 13.27
C GLN A 465 -18.38 38.40 13.00
N GLN A 466 -17.54 38.28 14.04
CA GLN A 466 -16.14 37.86 13.89
C GLN A 466 -16.03 36.42 13.39
N ASN A 467 -16.78 35.49 13.98
CA ASN A 467 -16.82 34.10 13.53
C ASN A 467 -17.31 33.97 12.08
N GLN A 468 -18.31 34.76 11.66
CA GLN A 468 -18.80 34.73 10.29
C GLN A 468 -17.81 35.35 9.29
N LYS A 469 -17.06 36.39 9.68
CA LYS A 469 -15.92 36.90 8.89
C LYS A 469 -14.84 35.83 8.72
N ASN A 470 -14.42 35.20 9.82
CA ASN A 470 -13.44 34.12 9.81
C ASN A 470 -13.91 32.94 8.94
N ALA A 471 -15.19 32.57 9.01
CA ALA A 471 -15.79 31.54 8.16
C ALA A 471 -15.70 31.91 6.67
N SER A 472 -16.12 33.12 6.29
CA SER A 472 -16.03 33.57 4.89
C SER A 472 -14.58 33.63 4.35
N GLN A 473 -13.61 33.97 5.21
CA GLN A 473 -12.18 33.92 4.85
C GLN A 473 -11.67 32.48 4.70
N LEU A 474 -12.14 31.53 5.51
CA LEU A 474 -11.79 30.12 5.37
C LEU A 474 -12.45 29.52 4.13
N GLU A 475 -13.69 29.89 3.81
CA GLU A 475 -14.38 29.51 2.58
C GLU A 475 -13.65 30.04 1.34
N GLU A 476 -13.27 31.32 1.33
CA GLU A 476 -12.46 31.92 0.25
C GLU A 476 -11.12 31.18 0.07
N ASN A 477 -10.40 30.92 1.15
CA ASN A 477 -9.14 30.14 1.11
C ASN A 477 -9.34 28.69 0.66
N ILE A 478 -10.47 28.04 1.00
CA ILE A 478 -10.80 26.70 0.51
C ILE A 478 -11.08 26.75 -0.99
N THR A 479 -11.81 27.75 -1.48
CA THR A 479 -12.09 27.87 -2.93
C THR A 479 -10.82 28.19 -3.74
N SER A 480 -9.92 29.05 -3.25
CA SER A 480 -8.67 29.34 -3.96
C SER A 480 -7.78 28.10 -4.05
N LEU A 481 -7.57 27.38 -2.94
CA LEU A 481 -6.85 26.10 -2.91
C LEU A 481 -7.51 25.01 -3.76
N GLN A 482 -8.84 24.99 -3.88
CA GLN A 482 -9.54 24.11 -4.82
C GLN A 482 -9.21 24.46 -6.27
N THR A 483 -9.25 25.73 -6.67
CA THR A 483 -8.87 26.12 -8.04
C THR A 483 -7.40 25.85 -8.34
N ASP A 484 -6.49 26.00 -7.37
CA ASP A 484 -5.06 25.69 -7.56
C ASP A 484 -4.81 24.18 -7.66
N LYS A 485 -5.51 23.37 -6.87
CA LYS A 485 -5.54 21.91 -7.05
C LYS A 485 -6.04 21.53 -8.45
N GLU A 486 -7.07 22.19 -8.95
CA GLU A 486 -7.67 21.91 -10.26
C GLU A 486 -6.69 22.26 -11.41
N LYS A 487 -6.05 23.44 -11.34
CA LYS A 487 -4.93 23.83 -12.25
C LYS A 487 -3.77 22.82 -12.21
N LEU A 488 -3.44 22.29 -11.03
CA LEU A 488 -2.39 21.27 -10.88
C LEU A 488 -2.81 19.92 -11.49
N LEU A 489 -4.07 19.52 -11.36
CA LEU A 489 -4.60 18.32 -12.02
C LEU A 489 -4.60 18.46 -13.55
N ASP A 490 -4.97 19.62 -14.09
CA ASP A 490 -4.86 19.90 -15.53
C ASP A 490 -3.40 19.87 -16.02
N SER A 491 -2.47 20.37 -15.20
CA SER A 491 -1.02 20.34 -15.49
C SER A 491 -0.48 18.90 -15.49
N VAL A 492 -0.85 18.07 -14.52
CA VAL A 492 -0.51 16.64 -14.50
C VAL A 492 -1.10 15.93 -15.71
N ALA A 493 -2.39 16.12 -16.00
CA ALA A 493 -3.06 15.54 -17.17
C ALA A 493 -2.55 16.09 -18.52
N HIS A 494 -1.77 17.18 -18.52
CA HIS A 494 -1.01 17.65 -19.68
C HIS A 494 0.37 16.97 -19.78
N LEU A 495 1.06 16.79 -18.66
CA LEU A 495 2.34 16.08 -18.59
C LEU A 495 2.18 14.59 -18.93
N ASP A 496 1.13 13.92 -18.43
CA ASP A 496 0.79 12.54 -18.80
C ASP A 496 0.61 12.42 -20.33
N LYS A 497 -0.11 13.36 -20.95
CA LYS A 497 -0.26 13.44 -22.42
C LYS A 497 1.02 13.79 -23.18
N GLN A 498 2.06 14.28 -22.51
CA GLN A 498 3.41 14.40 -23.10
C GLN A 498 4.20 13.10 -22.93
N ILE A 499 4.08 12.43 -21.78
CA ILE A 499 4.70 11.12 -21.49
C ILE A 499 4.16 10.06 -22.45
N ASP A 500 2.84 9.99 -22.66
CA ASP A 500 2.20 9.07 -23.61
C ASP A 500 2.72 9.27 -25.04
N LYS A 501 2.89 10.52 -25.46
CA LYS A 501 3.45 10.85 -26.79
C LYS A 501 4.92 10.48 -26.89
N ALA A 502 5.72 10.77 -25.86
CA ALA A 502 7.13 10.40 -25.82
C ALA A 502 7.28 8.87 -25.88
N ASN A 503 6.50 8.13 -25.09
CA ASN A 503 6.44 6.67 -25.10
C ASN A 503 6.03 6.12 -26.47
N ALA A 504 5.02 6.70 -27.12
CA ALA A 504 4.63 6.32 -28.48
C ALA A 504 5.78 6.52 -29.49
N THR A 505 6.45 7.68 -29.48
CA THR A 505 7.61 7.92 -30.37
C THR A 505 8.81 7.04 -30.05
N LEU A 506 9.04 6.69 -28.78
CA LEU A 506 10.07 5.74 -28.38
C LEU A 506 9.74 4.31 -28.83
N GLN A 507 8.46 3.92 -28.82
CA GLN A 507 8.02 2.64 -29.36
C GLN A 507 8.17 2.58 -30.88
N GLU A 508 7.77 3.64 -31.61
CA GLU A 508 7.98 3.74 -33.06
C GLU A 508 9.47 3.61 -33.41
N GLN A 509 10.35 4.31 -32.70
CA GLN A 509 11.81 4.21 -32.87
C GLN A 509 12.36 2.83 -32.49
N ALA A 510 11.84 2.17 -31.45
CA ALA A 510 12.25 0.83 -31.07
C ALA A 510 11.86 -0.21 -32.13
N GLU A 511 10.65 -0.10 -32.69
CA GLU A 511 10.21 -0.94 -33.79
C GLU A 511 11.00 -0.67 -35.09
N GLU A 512 11.30 0.60 -35.42
CA GLU A 512 12.20 0.94 -36.53
C GLU A 512 13.60 0.33 -36.34
N LEU A 513 14.13 0.39 -35.12
CA LEU A 513 15.45 -0.17 -34.79
C LEU A 513 15.47 -1.70 -34.86
N GLU A 514 14.37 -2.39 -34.49
CA GLU A 514 14.22 -3.84 -34.75
C GLU A 514 14.03 -4.17 -36.24
N ARG A 515 13.28 -3.37 -37.01
CA ARG A 515 13.20 -3.53 -38.47
C ARG A 515 14.58 -3.39 -39.12
N CYS A 516 15.37 -2.39 -38.71
CA CYS A 516 16.75 -2.19 -39.15
C CYS A 516 17.71 -3.32 -38.72
N LYS A 517 17.56 -3.86 -37.50
CA LYS A 517 18.30 -5.07 -37.07
C LYS A 517 17.94 -6.29 -37.92
N ALA A 518 16.66 -6.51 -38.19
CA ALA A 518 16.19 -7.61 -39.02
C ALA A 518 16.71 -7.50 -40.46
N GLU A 519 16.74 -6.29 -41.03
CA GLU A 519 17.34 -6.05 -42.35
C GLU A 519 18.87 -6.21 -42.34
N LEU A 520 19.56 -5.75 -41.29
CA LEU A 520 21.00 -5.98 -41.14
C LEU A 520 21.32 -7.47 -41.05
N ASN A 521 20.55 -8.23 -40.28
CA ASN A 521 20.68 -9.67 -40.15
C ASN A 521 20.42 -10.39 -41.48
N SER A 522 19.41 -9.99 -42.26
CA SER A 522 19.13 -10.60 -43.56
C SER A 522 20.19 -10.24 -44.62
N ARG A 523 20.69 -9.01 -44.63
CA ARG A 523 21.86 -8.61 -45.42
C ARG A 523 23.11 -9.39 -44.99
N GLN A 524 23.27 -9.69 -43.70
CA GLN A 524 24.38 -10.50 -43.20
C GLN A 524 24.26 -11.97 -43.59
N THR A 525 23.07 -12.59 -43.53
CA THR A 525 22.88 -13.97 -44.03
C THR A 525 23.15 -14.05 -45.53
N VAL A 526 22.60 -13.13 -46.33
CA VAL A 526 22.88 -13.04 -47.78
C VAL A 526 24.38 -12.84 -48.04
N SER A 527 25.06 -12.00 -47.26
CA SER A 527 26.52 -11.82 -47.35
C SER A 527 27.29 -13.12 -47.05
N THR A 528 26.88 -13.90 -46.04
CA THR A 528 27.49 -15.22 -45.77
C THR A 528 27.17 -16.28 -46.83
N GLU A 529 26.03 -16.19 -47.51
CA GLU A 529 25.68 -17.07 -48.63
C GLU A 529 26.49 -16.72 -49.89
N ILE A 530 26.66 -15.42 -50.17
CA ILE A 530 27.58 -14.93 -51.21
C ILE A 530 29.02 -15.36 -50.90
N ALA A 531 29.47 -15.27 -49.64
CA ALA A 531 30.79 -15.74 -49.24
C ALA A 531 30.97 -17.25 -49.48
N LYS A 532 29.99 -18.08 -49.08
CA LYS A 532 29.99 -19.54 -49.38
C LYS A 532 29.97 -19.83 -50.87
N ALA A 533 29.22 -19.07 -51.67
CA ALA A 533 29.21 -19.23 -53.13
C ALA A 533 30.54 -18.82 -53.78
N LEU A 534 31.23 -17.81 -53.23
CA LEU A 534 32.58 -17.44 -53.64
C LEU A 534 33.63 -18.47 -53.21
N GLU A 535 33.47 -19.09 -52.03
CA GLU A 535 34.30 -20.21 -51.59
C GLU A 535 34.09 -21.46 -52.45
N GLU A 536 32.86 -21.84 -52.78
CA GLU A 536 32.57 -23.00 -53.62
C GLU A 536 32.99 -22.77 -55.08
N THR A 537 32.77 -21.58 -55.66
CA THR A 537 33.29 -21.26 -57.00
C THR A 537 34.82 -21.16 -57.02
N ARG A 538 35.45 -20.75 -55.93
CA ARG A 538 36.90 -20.87 -55.74
C ARG A 538 37.35 -22.33 -55.67
N ARG A 539 36.67 -23.18 -54.90
CA ARG A 539 36.95 -24.62 -54.78
C ARG A 539 36.80 -25.32 -56.14
N GLN A 540 35.77 -24.97 -56.91
CA GLN A 540 35.57 -25.45 -58.29
C GLN A 540 36.65 -24.94 -59.24
N LYS A 541 37.11 -23.69 -59.11
CA LYS A 541 38.26 -23.18 -59.87
C LYS A 541 39.54 -23.96 -59.51
N GLU A 542 39.79 -24.22 -58.24
CA GLU A 542 40.95 -24.97 -57.76
C GLU A 542 40.89 -26.44 -58.26
N GLU A 543 39.73 -27.10 -58.22
CA GLU A 543 39.49 -28.41 -58.87
C GLU A 543 39.68 -28.40 -60.39
N LEU A 544 39.23 -27.35 -61.09
CA LEU A 544 39.42 -27.22 -62.54
C LEU A 544 40.89 -26.96 -62.87
N GLN A 545 41.61 -26.25 -62.00
CA GLN A 545 43.04 -26.02 -62.16
C GLN A 545 43.84 -27.32 -61.95
N THR A 546 43.55 -28.13 -60.93
CA THR A 546 44.21 -29.44 -60.79
C THR A 546 43.90 -30.36 -61.98
N LYS A 547 42.66 -30.38 -62.48
CA LYS A 547 42.29 -31.12 -63.70
C LYS A 547 43.04 -30.62 -64.95
N VAL A 548 43.32 -29.31 -65.05
CA VAL A 548 44.17 -28.75 -66.12
C VAL A 548 45.64 -29.13 -65.94
N GLU A 549 46.15 -29.19 -64.71
CA GLU A 549 47.52 -29.63 -64.40
C GLU A 549 47.70 -31.15 -64.67
N GLU A 550 46.71 -31.97 -64.33
CA GLU A 550 46.60 -33.40 -64.69
C GLU A 550 46.55 -33.61 -66.22
N LEU A 551 45.70 -32.87 -66.92
CA LEU A 551 45.64 -32.93 -68.39
C LEU A 551 46.92 -32.41 -69.05
N THR A 552 47.59 -31.41 -68.47
CA THR A 552 48.87 -30.88 -68.99
C THR A 552 50.00 -31.87 -68.80
N THR A 553 50.07 -32.54 -67.64
CA THR A 553 51.08 -33.59 -67.39
C THR A 553 50.82 -34.84 -68.23
N SER A 554 49.55 -35.23 -68.43
CA SER A 554 49.17 -36.30 -69.38
C SER A 554 49.45 -35.93 -70.85
N LEU A 555 49.32 -34.65 -71.22
CA LEU A 555 49.70 -34.16 -72.55
C LEU A 555 51.23 -34.19 -72.72
N GLN A 556 52.00 -33.82 -71.70
CA GLN A 556 53.46 -33.90 -71.71
C GLN A 556 53.96 -35.35 -71.82
N SER A 557 53.37 -36.30 -71.07
CA SER A 557 53.73 -37.71 -71.21
C SER A 557 53.37 -38.25 -72.60
N SER A 558 52.20 -37.91 -73.14
CA SER A 558 51.78 -38.29 -74.50
C SER A 558 52.69 -37.68 -75.59
N GLN A 559 53.10 -36.41 -75.45
CA GLN A 559 54.08 -35.77 -76.33
C GLN A 559 55.46 -36.44 -76.24
N GLN A 560 55.89 -36.84 -75.04
CA GLN A 560 57.15 -37.55 -74.84
C GLN A 560 57.10 -38.97 -75.41
N GLU A 561 55.98 -39.68 -75.26
CA GLU A 561 55.73 -40.96 -75.93
C GLU A 561 55.75 -40.80 -77.45
N GLN A 562 55.05 -39.80 -78.00
CA GLN A 562 55.04 -39.45 -79.42
C GLN A 562 56.45 -39.13 -79.94
N ALA A 563 57.29 -38.44 -79.15
CA ALA A 563 58.69 -38.17 -79.47
C ALA A 563 59.58 -39.43 -79.41
N THR A 564 59.27 -40.42 -78.58
CA THR A 564 59.94 -41.74 -78.65
C THR A 564 59.43 -42.59 -79.82
N ALA A 565 58.16 -42.44 -80.20
CA ALA A 565 57.58 -43.12 -81.35
C ALA A 565 58.16 -42.60 -82.66
N THR A 566 58.27 -41.28 -82.86
CA THR A 566 58.94 -40.70 -84.05
C THR A 566 60.42 -41.07 -84.12
N LYS A 567 61.14 -41.12 -83.00
CA LYS A 567 62.53 -41.64 -83.00
C LYS A 567 62.64 -43.10 -83.43
N LYS A 568 61.68 -43.95 -83.04
CA LYS A 568 61.60 -45.35 -83.52
C LYS A 568 61.18 -45.44 -84.98
N LEU A 569 60.42 -44.47 -85.48
CA LEU A 569 59.99 -44.38 -86.88
C LEU A 569 61.18 -43.97 -87.77
N VAL A 570 61.97 -42.96 -87.39
CA VAL A 570 63.21 -42.59 -88.10
C VAL A 570 64.18 -43.77 -88.19
N LEU A 571 64.39 -44.51 -87.09
CA LEU A 571 65.22 -45.73 -87.12
C LEU A 571 64.64 -46.84 -88.05
N ARG A 572 63.31 -46.90 -88.22
CA ARG A 572 62.65 -47.81 -89.17
C ARG A 572 62.76 -47.33 -90.61
N ASP A 573 62.74 -46.01 -90.83
CA ASP A 573 62.94 -45.42 -92.15
C ASP A 573 64.40 -45.61 -92.60
N GLU A 574 65.38 -45.47 -91.69
CA GLU A 574 66.79 -45.82 -91.89
C GLU A 574 66.97 -47.33 -92.20
N ASP A 575 66.32 -48.23 -91.44
CA ASP A 575 66.30 -49.67 -91.76
C ASP A 575 65.74 -49.93 -93.18
N VAL A 576 64.63 -49.27 -93.55
CA VAL A 576 63.99 -49.42 -94.87
C VAL A 576 64.88 -48.89 -96.00
N GLU A 577 65.58 -47.76 -95.81
CA GLU A 577 66.49 -47.22 -96.81
C GLU A 577 67.67 -48.18 -97.07
N THR A 578 68.23 -48.82 -96.03
CA THR A 578 69.28 -49.85 -96.22
C THR A 578 68.76 -51.09 -96.96
N LEU A 579 67.54 -51.56 -96.64
CA LEU A 579 66.90 -52.66 -97.37
C LEU A 579 66.58 -52.29 -98.82
N GLN A 580 66.25 -51.03 -99.10
CA GLN A 580 65.97 -50.55 -100.45
C GLN A 580 67.24 -50.49 -101.32
N ILE A 581 68.39 -50.14 -100.73
CA ILE A 581 69.72 -50.28 -101.36
C ILE A 581 70.03 -51.76 -101.62
N GLU A 582 69.75 -52.65 -100.65
CA GLU A 582 69.99 -54.09 -100.83
C GLU A 582 69.12 -54.67 -101.95
N VAL A 583 67.84 -54.30 -102.04
CA VAL A 583 66.94 -54.68 -103.15
C VAL A 583 67.44 -54.18 -104.50
N GLN A 584 67.94 -52.93 -104.60
CA GLN A 584 68.55 -52.43 -105.84
C GLN A 584 69.78 -53.25 -106.26
N SER A 585 70.61 -53.67 -105.30
CA SER A 585 71.76 -54.55 -105.59
C SER A 585 71.33 -55.93 -106.09
N ARG A 586 70.23 -56.49 -105.55
CA ARG A 586 69.65 -57.77 -106.01
C ARG A 586 69.06 -57.63 -107.42
N GLN A 587 68.40 -56.53 -107.73
CA GLN A 587 67.84 -56.29 -109.06
C GLN A 587 68.93 -56.28 -110.14
N ALA A 588 70.02 -55.53 -109.92
CA ALA A 588 71.14 -55.50 -110.85
C ALA A 588 71.79 -56.90 -111.09
N SER A 589 71.72 -57.81 -110.10
CA SER A 589 72.17 -59.19 -110.27
C SER A 589 71.17 -60.09 -111.02
N LEU A 590 69.87 -59.79 -110.99
CA LEU A 590 68.87 -60.46 -111.81
C LEU A 590 68.98 -60.04 -113.27
N ASP A 591 69.21 -58.75 -113.54
CA ASP A 591 69.34 -58.21 -114.89
C ASP A 591 70.54 -58.88 -115.64
N GLN A 592 71.64 -59.18 -114.94
CA GLN A 592 72.76 -59.97 -115.49
C GLN A 592 72.37 -61.42 -115.84
N LEU A 593 71.63 -62.10 -114.96
CA LEU A 593 71.15 -63.48 -115.22
C LEU A 593 70.12 -63.53 -116.37
N GLN A 594 69.41 -62.43 -116.62
CA GLN A 594 68.49 -62.31 -117.74
C GLN A 594 69.25 -62.23 -119.08
N GLU A 595 70.35 -61.46 -119.15
CA GLU A 595 71.26 -61.45 -120.31
C GLU A 595 71.91 -62.81 -120.61
N GLU A 596 72.18 -63.62 -119.58
CA GLU A 596 72.74 -64.98 -119.75
C GLU A 596 71.69 -65.98 -120.25
N THR A 597 70.46 -65.90 -119.75
CA THR A 597 69.37 -66.78 -120.19
C THR A 597 68.89 -66.46 -121.61
N GLU A 598 68.93 -65.20 -122.05
CA GLU A 598 68.64 -64.83 -123.44
C GLU A 598 69.71 -65.37 -124.42
N ARG A 599 71.00 -65.35 -124.04
CA ARG A 599 72.08 -65.98 -124.83
C ARG A 599 71.87 -67.49 -125.01
N LEU A 600 71.43 -68.20 -123.97
CA LEU A 600 71.18 -69.64 -124.02
C LEU A 600 69.94 -69.97 -124.86
N ARG A 601 68.87 -69.17 -124.75
CA ARG A 601 67.64 -69.35 -125.55
C ARG A 601 67.90 -69.24 -127.05
N ALA A 602 68.74 -68.29 -127.47
CA ALA A 602 69.15 -68.13 -128.88
C ALA A 602 69.98 -69.31 -129.43
N GLN A 603 70.67 -70.08 -128.58
CA GLN A 603 71.39 -71.29 -129.01
C GLN A 603 70.47 -72.49 -129.21
N LEU A 604 69.37 -72.59 -128.43
CA LEU A 604 68.40 -73.68 -128.56
C LEU A 604 67.58 -73.57 -129.86
N GLU A 605 67.08 -72.38 -130.20
CA GLU A 605 66.31 -72.18 -131.45
C GLU A 605 67.09 -72.60 -132.71
N GLN A 606 68.42 -72.45 -132.70
CA GLN A 606 69.25 -72.87 -133.83
C GLN A 606 69.36 -74.39 -133.94
N MET A 607 69.37 -75.10 -132.82
CA MET A 607 69.39 -76.57 -132.77
C MET A 607 68.04 -77.20 -133.17
N GLU A 608 66.92 -76.48 -133.06
CA GLU A 608 65.60 -76.94 -133.51
C GLU A 608 65.47 -76.88 -135.05
N ARG A 609 65.92 -75.78 -135.67
CA ARG A 609 65.92 -75.60 -137.14
C ARG A 609 66.73 -76.70 -137.85
N ASP A 610 67.83 -77.13 -137.24
CA ASP A 610 68.68 -78.21 -137.74
C ASP A 610 68.07 -79.61 -137.52
N LYS A 611 66.99 -79.75 -136.73
CA LYS A 611 66.20 -80.99 -136.55
C LYS A 611 64.93 -81.03 -137.40
N ASP A 612 64.21 -79.93 -137.54
CA ASP A 612 63.01 -79.88 -138.40
C ASP A 612 63.33 -80.23 -139.85
N SER A 613 64.50 -79.77 -140.33
CA SER A 613 65.03 -80.12 -141.65
C SER A 613 65.35 -81.62 -141.82
N GLN A 614 65.57 -82.36 -140.73
CA GLN A 614 65.75 -83.82 -140.73
C GLN A 614 64.41 -84.59 -140.61
N LEU A 615 63.40 -83.99 -139.98
CA LEU A 615 62.05 -84.57 -139.89
C LEU A 615 61.27 -84.50 -141.21
N ILE A 616 61.60 -83.55 -142.09
CA ILE A 616 60.93 -83.40 -143.40
C ILE A 616 61.30 -84.54 -144.35
N SER A 617 62.58 -84.92 -144.46
CA SER A 617 63.01 -86.01 -145.36
C SER A 617 62.45 -87.38 -144.94
N LEU A 618 62.43 -87.67 -143.64
CA LEU A 618 61.83 -88.90 -143.09
C LEU A 618 60.32 -89.02 -143.36
N ARG A 619 59.60 -87.91 -143.56
CA ARG A 619 58.18 -87.91 -143.92
C ARG A 619 57.94 -88.24 -145.40
N GLU A 620 58.88 -87.92 -146.28
CA GLU A 620 58.80 -88.28 -147.71
C GLU A 620 59.02 -89.79 -147.93
N GLU A 621 59.93 -90.42 -147.16
CA GLU A 621 60.08 -91.88 -147.18
C GLU A 621 58.83 -92.61 -146.66
N LEU A 622 58.21 -92.12 -145.58
CA LEU A 622 57.02 -92.74 -144.97
C LEU A 622 55.85 -92.83 -145.96
N LEU A 623 55.64 -91.80 -146.78
CA LEU A 623 54.61 -91.73 -147.82
C LEU A 623 54.75 -92.83 -148.88
N SER A 624 55.97 -93.32 -149.14
CA SER A 624 56.21 -94.42 -150.08
C SER A 624 55.75 -95.79 -149.54
N GLN A 625 55.73 -95.96 -148.22
CA GLN A 625 55.34 -97.22 -147.57
C GLN A 625 53.81 -97.37 -147.47
N THR A 626 53.09 -96.25 -147.30
CA THR A 626 51.62 -96.25 -147.18
C THR A 626 50.93 -96.92 -148.38
N GLN A 627 51.45 -96.73 -149.61
CA GLN A 627 50.88 -97.32 -150.83
C GLN A 627 51.00 -98.85 -150.93
N GLN A 628 51.78 -99.52 -150.07
CA GLN A 628 51.88 -100.99 -150.08
C GLN A 628 50.87 -101.66 -149.12
N LEU A 629 50.44 -100.94 -148.07
CA LEU A 629 49.66 -101.49 -146.95
C LEU A 629 48.22 -101.86 -147.36
N ASP A 630 47.58 -101.05 -148.21
CA ASP A 630 46.22 -101.29 -148.73
C ASP A 630 46.07 -102.64 -149.47
N SER A 631 47.16 -103.19 -149.99
CA SER A 631 47.15 -104.48 -150.70
C SER A 631 46.98 -105.70 -149.78
N CYS A 632 47.30 -105.56 -148.49
CA CYS A 632 47.30 -106.67 -147.52
C CYS A 632 45.95 -106.82 -146.78
N GLN A 633 45.21 -105.72 -146.59
CA GLN A 633 44.00 -105.69 -145.76
C GLN A 633 42.89 -106.62 -146.28
N ALA A 634 42.82 -106.85 -147.58
CA ALA A 634 41.80 -107.67 -148.25
C ALA A 634 41.89 -109.19 -147.96
N ARG A 635 42.82 -109.65 -147.13
CA ARG A 635 43.11 -111.09 -146.90
C ARG A 635 42.87 -111.58 -145.48
N ILE A 636 42.61 -110.69 -144.53
CA ILE A 636 42.33 -111.03 -143.11
C ILE A 636 40.88 -111.54 -142.94
N SER A 637 39.96 -111.07 -143.79
CA SER A 637 38.49 -111.29 -143.73
C SER A 637 37.99 -112.74 -143.96
N TYR A 638 38.78 -113.78 -143.70
CA TYR A 638 38.43 -115.16 -144.03
C TYR A 638 38.90 -116.27 -143.07
N LEU A 639 39.77 -115.99 -142.08
CA LEU A 639 40.39 -117.04 -141.23
C LEU A 639 40.42 -116.74 -139.72
N GLU A 640 39.69 -115.72 -139.26
CA GLU A 640 39.27 -115.56 -137.85
C GLU A 640 37.79 -115.98 -137.66
N VAL A 641 37.23 -116.65 -138.67
CA VAL A 641 36.04 -117.49 -138.55
C VAL A 641 36.44 -118.81 -137.89
N GLU A 642 35.49 -119.46 -137.23
CA GLU A 642 35.67 -120.70 -136.45
C GLU A 642 36.26 -120.44 -135.06
N VAL A 643 35.43 -120.63 -134.02
CA VAL A 643 35.87 -121.24 -132.74
C VAL A 643 36.95 -120.44 -131.99
N GLU A 644 36.66 -119.50 -131.08
CA GLU A 644 35.48 -119.26 -130.21
C GLU A 644 34.95 -120.48 -129.44
N THR A 645 35.76 -121.53 -129.25
CA THR A 645 35.42 -122.62 -128.30
C THR A 645 36.50 -122.85 -127.26
N LEU A 646 36.02 -122.98 -126.02
CA LEU A 646 36.66 -123.57 -124.83
C LEU A 646 37.62 -122.66 -124.05
N THR A 647 37.40 -122.67 -122.73
CA THR A 647 38.35 -122.29 -121.66
C THR A 647 38.88 -120.86 -121.73
N GLU A 648 38.21 -119.84 -121.18
CA GLU A 648 37.31 -119.82 -120.01
C GLU A 648 38.02 -120.20 -118.68
N GLN A 649 37.77 -119.39 -117.64
CA GLN A 649 38.07 -119.59 -116.21
C GLN A 649 39.49 -119.26 -115.65
N LEU A 650 39.46 -118.34 -114.67
CA LEU A 650 40.40 -118.14 -113.53
C LEU A 650 41.75 -117.39 -113.73
N HIS A 651 41.65 -116.07 -113.51
CA HIS A 651 42.49 -115.24 -112.62
C HIS A 651 43.86 -114.65 -113.05
N SER A 652 43.91 -113.33 -112.85
CA SER A 652 45.00 -112.51 -112.25
C SER A 652 46.17 -112.02 -113.11
N PRO A 653 46.63 -110.76 -112.91
CA PRO A 653 45.82 -109.60 -112.52
C PRO A 653 46.15 -108.29 -113.29
N GLU A 654 45.09 -107.70 -113.85
CA GLU A 654 44.96 -106.32 -114.36
C GLU A 654 45.89 -105.87 -115.50
N VAL A 655 45.31 -105.07 -116.39
CA VAL A 655 45.62 -105.02 -117.84
C VAL A 655 45.26 -103.61 -118.37
N CYS A 656 45.49 -103.42 -119.66
CA CYS A 656 45.04 -102.32 -120.53
C CYS A 656 45.91 -101.06 -120.45
N GLU A 657 46.62 -100.66 -121.52
CA GLU A 657 46.25 -100.43 -122.94
C GLU A 657 45.75 -99.01 -123.20
N GLU A 658 46.02 -98.54 -124.43
CA GLU A 658 45.47 -97.35 -125.08
C GLU A 658 45.88 -95.95 -124.53
N ASP A 659 46.33 -94.99 -125.36
CA ASP A 659 46.83 -95.12 -126.74
C ASP A 659 47.73 -93.92 -127.15
N GLN A 660 48.51 -94.10 -128.21
CA GLN A 660 49.09 -93.10 -129.12
C GLN A 660 50.03 -91.98 -128.59
N ASN A 661 51.26 -92.04 -129.12
CA ASN A 661 52.12 -90.91 -129.54
C ASN A 661 52.86 -90.05 -128.48
N GLY A 662 54.08 -90.50 -128.16
CA GLY A 662 55.23 -89.84 -128.83
C GLY A 662 55.97 -88.69 -128.15
N SER A 663 56.57 -88.94 -126.97
CA SER A 663 57.92 -88.48 -126.61
C SER A 663 58.28 -86.96 -126.64
N VAL A 664 58.46 -86.37 -125.44
CA VAL A 664 59.54 -85.40 -125.08
C VAL A 664 59.46 -84.00 -125.76
N THR A 665 59.36 -82.86 -125.06
CA THR A 665 59.35 -82.51 -123.61
C THR A 665 58.77 -81.09 -123.42
N MET A 666 58.70 -80.66 -122.16
CA MET A 666 58.84 -79.26 -121.69
C MET A 666 57.58 -78.54 -121.21
N ASP A 667 57.78 -77.94 -120.05
CA ASP A 667 56.91 -77.12 -119.23
C ASP A 667 56.37 -75.87 -119.95
N ASP A 668 55.04 -75.71 -120.07
CA ASP A 668 54.43 -74.37 -120.23
C ASP A 668 52.89 -74.27 -119.99
N LEU A 669 52.26 -75.12 -119.14
CA LEU A 669 50.80 -75.04 -118.93
C LEU A 669 50.29 -75.06 -117.47
N ASP A 670 50.47 -76.15 -116.71
CA ASP A 670 49.71 -76.33 -115.45
C ASP A 670 50.37 -75.84 -114.15
N HIS A 671 51.36 -74.95 -114.26
CA HIS A 671 51.73 -74.05 -113.15
C HIS A 671 50.50 -73.23 -112.67
N ILE A 672 49.57 -72.94 -113.58
CA ILE A 672 48.31 -72.20 -113.33
C ILE A 672 47.36 -72.97 -112.39
N GLN A 673 47.27 -74.31 -112.47
CA GLN A 673 46.44 -75.11 -111.56
C GLN A 673 46.98 -75.19 -110.12
N LYS A 674 48.26 -74.89 -109.90
CA LYS A 674 48.90 -74.99 -108.59
C LYS A 674 48.59 -73.80 -107.69
N VAL A 675 48.68 -72.58 -108.24
CA VAL A 675 48.44 -71.32 -107.53
C VAL A 675 47.01 -71.21 -106.98
N ASN A 676 46.02 -71.78 -107.68
CA ASN A 676 44.62 -71.65 -107.27
C ASN A 676 44.27 -72.51 -106.02
N ARG A 677 44.95 -73.65 -105.82
CA ARG A 677 44.72 -74.54 -104.65
C ARG A 677 45.31 -74.00 -103.34
N GLU A 678 46.42 -73.28 -103.40
CA GLU A 678 47.10 -72.76 -102.20
C GLU A 678 46.34 -71.59 -101.55
N LEU A 679 45.51 -70.87 -102.32
CA LEU A 679 44.65 -69.80 -101.81
C LEU A 679 43.42 -70.33 -101.06
N GLU A 680 42.79 -71.42 -101.53
CA GLU A 680 41.64 -72.02 -100.84
C GLU A 680 42.03 -72.63 -99.49
N GLN A 681 43.22 -73.24 -99.38
CA GLN A 681 43.68 -73.87 -98.14
C GLN A 681 43.87 -72.86 -97.00
N GLN A 682 44.28 -71.62 -97.26
CA GLN A 682 44.43 -70.59 -96.22
C GLN A 682 43.10 -70.09 -95.64
N LEU A 683 41.97 -70.34 -96.31
CA LEU A 683 40.63 -69.98 -95.83
C LEU A 683 40.08 -70.97 -94.79
N SER A 684 40.59 -72.20 -94.71
CA SER A 684 40.14 -73.18 -93.71
C SER A 684 40.63 -72.85 -92.30
N ASP A 685 41.88 -72.43 -92.15
CA ASP A 685 42.49 -72.26 -90.82
C ASP A 685 42.06 -70.97 -90.11
N LYS A 686 41.89 -69.86 -90.84
CA LYS A 686 41.38 -68.61 -90.25
C LYS A 686 39.94 -68.74 -89.71
N ASN A 687 39.16 -69.68 -90.23
CA ASN A 687 37.83 -70.03 -89.71
C ASN A 687 37.86 -70.72 -88.33
N ARG A 688 38.98 -71.35 -87.93
CA ARG A 688 39.09 -72.08 -86.67
C ARG A 688 39.31 -71.15 -85.47
N THR A 689 40.14 -70.13 -85.65
CA THR A 689 40.48 -69.14 -84.62
C THR A 689 39.30 -68.24 -84.24
N ILE A 690 38.43 -67.91 -85.21
CA ILE A 690 37.23 -67.09 -84.99
C ILE A 690 36.27 -67.74 -83.98
N LYS A 691 36.10 -69.07 -84.04
CA LYS A 691 35.20 -69.80 -83.12
C LYS A 691 35.65 -69.70 -81.65
N GLN A 692 36.96 -69.71 -81.38
CA GLN A 692 37.49 -69.58 -80.01
C GLN A 692 37.26 -68.18 -79.41
N LEU A 693 37.30 -67.12 -80.24
CA LEU A 693 37.00 -65.75 -79.79
C LEU A 693 35.49 -65.53 -79.58
N GLN A 694 34.64 -66.12 -80.43
CA GLN A 694 33.18 -66.08 -80.25
C GLN A 694 32.73 -66.75 -78.93
N GLN A 695 33.41 -67.81 -78.48
CA GLN A 695 33.04 -68.51 -77.25
C GLN A 695 33.27 -67.66 -75.99
N ARG A 696 34.39 -66.93 -75.89
CA ARG A 696 34.64 -65.98 -74.78
C ARG A 696 33.63 -64.83 -74.74
N LEU A 697 33.17 -64.37 -75.90
CA LEU A 697 32.16 -63.31 -76.02
C LEU A 697 30.76 -63.75 -75.57
N ALA A 698 30.44 -65.05 -75.66
CA ALA A 698 29.17 -65.60 -75.22
C ALA A 698 29.05 -65.70 -73.68
N GLU A 699 30.16 -65.84 -72.97
CA GLU A 699 30.17 -65.99 -71.51
C GLU A 699 29.93 -64.64 -70.82
N LEU A 700 30.66 -63.59 -71.21
CA LEU A 700 30.43 -62.21 -70.74
C LEU A 700 28.99 -61.73 -70.99
N LYS A 701 28.38 -62.14 -72.12
CA LYS A 701 26.98 -61.81 -72.43
C LYS A 701 25.97 -62.41 -71.45
N ARG A 702 26.25 -63.54 -70.79
CA ARG A 702 25.32 -64.12 -69.79
C ARG A 702 25.37 -63.37 -68.47
N THR A 703 26.56 -62.92 -68.03
CA THR A 703 26.72 -62.19 -66.77
C THR A 703 25.99 -60.85 -66.81
N LEU A 704 26.16 -60.10 -67.91
CA LEU A 704 25.44 -58.84 -68.17
C LEU A 704 23.91 -59.00 -68.31
N GLN A 705 23.39 -60.21 -68.57
CA GLN A 705 21.96 -60.43 -68.79
C GLN A 705 21.13 -60.58 -67.50
N LYS A 706 21.76 -60.53 -66.32
CA LYS A 706 21.06 -60.57 -65.01
C LYS A 706 20.79 -59.20 -64.39
N GLU A 707 21.39 -58.12 -64.89
CA GLU A 707 21.28 -56.78 -64.28
C GLU A 707 20.31 -55.82 -65.01
N LEU A 708 19.60 -56.27 -66.06
CA LEU A 708 18.74 -55.41 -66.88
C LEU A 708 17.31 -55.97 -67.09
N LYS A 709 16.38 -55.48 -66.27
CA LYS A 709 14.90 -55.36 -66.46
C LYS A 709 14.35 -54.58 -65.25
N ILE A 710 13.99 -53.29 -65.28
CA ILE A 710 13.26 -52.42 -66.23
C ILE A 710 11.73 -52.62 -66.21
N LYS A 711 11.05 -51.82 -65.35
CA LYS A 711 9.76 -51.08 -65.56
C LYS A 711 8.50 -51.90 -66.00
N PRO A 712 7.28 -51.31 -66.16
CA PRO A 712 6.85 -49.90 -66.01
C PRO A 712 5.60 -49.63 -65.13
N GLU A 713 5.25 -48.34 -65.05
CA GLU A 713 3.92 -47.75 -64.76
C GLU A 713 2.97 -47.90 -65.98
N PRO A 714 1.64 -47.61 -65.93
CA PRO A 714 1.14 -46.22 -65.83
C PRO A 714 -0.27 -46.02 -65.16
N GLU A 715 -0.82 -44.82 -65.33
CA GLU A 715 -1.99 -44.18 -64.69
C GLU A 715 -3.38 -44.58 -65.26
N ALA A 716 -4.47 -44.25 -64.53
CA ALA A 716 -5.77 -43.84 -65.11
C ALA A 716 -6.75 -43.16 -64.10
N GLU A 717 -7.01 -41.86 -64.32
CA GLU A 717 -8.21 -41.01 -64.06
C GLU A 717 -9.35 -41.35 -63.04
N GLY A 718 -9.91 -40.29 -62.38
CA GLY A 718 -11.38 -40.12 -62.35
C GLY A 718 -12.13 -39.48 -61.15
N LYS A 719 -12.23 -38.14 -61.09
CA LYS A 719 -13.42 -37.30 -60.69
C LYS A 719 -14.10 -37.45 -59.29
N GLU A 720 -14.84 -36.48 -58.71
CA GLU A 720 -14.89 -35.00 -58.79
C GLU A 720 -15.85 -34.44 -57.67
N LYS A 721 -15.66 -33.17 -57.24
CA LYS A 721 -16.60 -32.23 -56.54
C LYS A 721 -16.79 -32.22 -55.00
N LEU A 722 -16.88 -30.97 -54.52
CA LEU A 722 -17.35 -30.41 -53.22
C LEU A 722 -18.87 -30.04 -53.33
N PRO A 723 -19.63 -29.39 -52.38
CA PRO A 723 -19.20 -28.28 -51.48
C PRO A 723 -19.90 -28.11 -50.09
N GLU A 724 -19.49 -27.05 -49.34
CA GLU A 724 -20.26 -26.18 -48.40
C GLU A 724 -21.03 -26.78 -47.17
N SER A 725 -21.30 -26.06 -46.06
CA SER A 725 -20.61 -24.92 -45.38
C SER A 725 -21.15 -24.74 -43.94
N ARG A 726 -20.38 -24.03 -43.07
CA ARG A 726 -20.79 -23.15 -41.92
C ARG A 726 -21.87 -23.63 -40.91
N ALA A 727 -21.82 -23.52 -39.57
CA ALA A 727 -20.85 -23.33 -38.49
C ALA A 727 -21.52 -22.51 -37.35
N GLU A 728 -21.32 -22.88 -36.08
CA GLU A 728 -21.75 -22.16 -34.84
C GLU A 728 -23.29 -22.07 -34.60
N LYS A 729 -23.87 -22.15 -33.38
CA LYS A 729 -23.54 -22.35 -31.94
C LYS A 729 -24.86 -22.86 -31.26
N GLN A 730 -25.07 -23.32 -30.02
CA GLN A 730 -24.40 -23.52 -28.70
C GLN A 730 -25.33 -24.50 -27.88
N GLU A 731 -25.09 -25.10 -26.71
CA GLU A 731 -24.01 -25.20 -25.69
C GLU A 731 -24.29 -26.42 -24.74
N LYS A 732 -23.40 -26.67 -23.76
CA LYS A 732 -23.54 -27.43 -22.48
C LYS A 732 -23.93 -28.93 -22.45
N VAL A 733 -22.92 -29.70 -22.00
CA VAL A 733 -22.97 -30.75 -20.94
C VAL A 733 -23.79 -32.04 -21.19
N CYS A 734 -23.05 -33.11 -21.51
CA CYS A 734 -23.04 -34.33 -20.69
C CYS A 734 -21.66 -35.02 -20.79
N SER A 735 -21.44 -36.11 -20.05
CA SER A 735 -20.15 -36.83 -20.03
C SER A 735 -20.20 -38.12 -20.84
N ASP A 736 -19.16 -38.38 -21.64
CA ASP A 736 -18.86 -39.74 -22.16
C ASP A 736 -17.36 -39.91 -22.46
N SER A 737 -16.92 -41.14 -22.78
CA SER A 737 -15.52 -41.59 -22.93
C SER A 737 -15.13 -41.83 -24.41
N PRO A 738 -13.96 -42.41 -24.84
CA PRO A 738 -12.72 -42.82 -24.14
C PRO A 738 -11.37 -42.58 -24.91
N LEU A 739 -10.21 -42.96 -24.31
CA LEU A 739 -8.88 -43.34 -24.92
C LEU A 739 -8.12 -42.30 -25.82
N ALA A 740 -6.80 -42.37 -26.10
CA ALA A 740 -5.61 -42.90 -25.39
C ALA A 740 -4.29 -42.54 -26.15
N SER A 741 -3.16 -42.33 -25.44
CA SER A 741 -1.78 -42.66 -25.93
C SER A 741 -0.65 -42.37 -24.90
N THR A 742 0.21 -43.36 -24.66
CA THR A 742 1.55 -43.28 -24.00
C THR A 742 2.66 -43.12 -25.09
N PRO A 743 4.01 -43.05 -24.83
CA PRO A 743 4.76 -43.33 -23.59
C PRO A 743 5.98 -42.43 -23.20
N SER A 744 6.45 -42.72 -21.97
CA SER A 744 7.73 -42.48 -21.23
C SER A 744 9.07 -42.67 -21.99
N PRO A 745 10.30 -42.56 -21.39
CA PRO A 745 10.77 -42.47 -19.97
C PRO A 745 11.89 -41.37 -19.79
N PRO A 746 13.02 -41.47 -19.03
CA PRO A 746 13.46 -42.28 -17.86
C PRO A 746 14.25 -41.54 -16.70
N THR A 747 14.37 -42.20 -15.53
CA THR A 747 15.49 -42.12 -14.51
C THR A 747 15.81 -40.79 -13.76
N SER A 748 16.24 -40.75 -12.49
CA SER A 748 16.88 -41.76 -11.59
C SER A 748 16.34 -41.72 -10.13
N ASN A 749 16.69 -42.74 -9.32
CA ASN A 749 16.15 -42.99 -7.95
C ASN A 749 17.06 -42.50 -6.79
N THR A 750 16.51 -42.40 -5.57
CA THR A 750 17.20 -42.66 -4.26
C THR A 750 16.16 -43.01 -3.18
N THR A 751 16.52 -43.78 -2.14
CA THR A 751 15.59 -44.55 -1.27
C THR A 751 15.59 -44.20 0.23
N VAL A 752 14.38 -44.10 0.81
CA VAL A 752 13.84 -44.81 2.01
C VAL A 752 14.69 -44.99 3.28
N THR A 753 14.13 -44.53 4.42
CA THR A 753 14.10 -45.21 5.74
C THR A 753 12.78 -44.91 6.48
N ASN A 754 12.49 -45.53 7.64
CA ASN A 754 11.14 -45.64 8.24
C ASN A 754 11.17 -45.66 9.80
N THR A 755 9.99 -45.72 10.44
CA THR A 755 9.62 -46.05 11.85
C THR A 755 9.72 -45.00 12.99
N SER A 756 8.57 -44.65 13.62
CA SER A 756 8.40 -44.46 15.11
C SER A 756 6.96 -44.15 15.62
N ASP A 757 5.90 -44.69 15.00
CA ASP A 757 4.48 -44.25 15.06
C ASP A 757 3.71 -44.46 16.41
N LEU A 758 4.38 -44.30 17.56
CA LEU A 758 3.78 -44.23 18.91
C LEU A 758 4.45 -43.20 19.83
N ASN A 759 5.61 -42.64 19.47
CA ASN A 759 6.21 -41.51 20.19
C ASN A 759 5.65 -40.17 19.67
N ASP A 760 5.34 -40.11 18.38
CA ASP A 760 4.80 -38.95 17.66
C ASP A 760 3.62 -38.28 18.37
N SER A 761 2.65 -39.02 18.92
CA SER A 761 1.51 -38.41 19.63
C SER A 761 1.90 -37.59 20.88
N ARG A 762 3.14 -37.77 21.39
CA ARG A 762 3.72 -36.98 22.49
C ARG A 762 4.70 -35.94 21.97
N GLU A 763 5.42 -36.25 20.90
CA GLU A 763 6.46 -35.40 20.30
C GLU A 763 5.86 -34.28 19.43
N ILE A 764 4.84 -34.58 18.61
CA ILE A 764 3.95 -33.62 17.95
C ILE A 764 3.29 -32.71 19.00
N ASN A 765 2.89 -33.25 20.15
CA ASN A 765 2.36 -32.44 21.25
C ASN A 765 3.42 -31.49 21.82
N PHE A 766 4.71 -31.85 21.85
CA PHE A 766 5.78 -30.94 22.27
C PHE A 766 6.12 -29.88 21.22
N GLU A 767 6.13 -30.21 19.92
CA GLU A 767 6.29 -29.18 18.87
C GLU A 767 5.07 -28.25 18.80
N TYR A 768 3.85 -28.78 18.90
CA TYR A 768 2.63 -27.98 18.93
C TYR A 768 2.55 -27.13 20.19
N LEU A 769 2.90 -27.67 21.37
CA LEU A 769 3.03 -26.89 22.62
C LEU A 769 4.09 -25.79 22.48
N LYS A 770 5.26 -26.10 21.91
CA LYS A 770 6.33 -25.11 21.65
C LYS A 770 5.82 -24.01 20.72
N HIS A 771 5.09 -24.34 19.66
CA HIS A 771 4.49 -23.35 18.76
C HIS A 771 3.41 -22.52 19.46
N VAL A 772 2.49 -23.15 20.21
CA VAL A 772 1.39 -22.47 20.90
C VAL A 772 1.91 -21.58 22.04
N VAL A 773 2.92 -22.00 22.80
CA VAL A 773 3.57 -21.17 23.85
C VAL A 773 4.37 -20.04 23.22
N LEU A 774 5.17 -20.29 22.17
CA LEU A 774 5.91 -19.24 21.47
C LEU A 774 4.94 -18.20 20.88
N LYS A 775 3.84 -18.66 20.28
CA LYS A 775 2.77 -17.79 19.76
C LYS A 775 2.07 -17.02 20.87
N PHE A 776 1.68 -17.66 21.97
CA PHE A 776 1.09 -17.01 23.15
C PHE A 776 2.01 -15.91 23.72
N MET A 777 3.33 -16.14 23.76
CA MET A 777 4.32 -15.17 24.22
C MET A 777 4.65 -14.05 23.21
N SER A 778 4.36 -14.25 21.91
CA SER A 778 4.70 -13.30 20.83
C SER A 778 3.49 -12.56 20.24
N SER A 779 2.28 -13.05 20.50
CA SER A 779 1.01 -12.43 20.09
C SER A 779 0.66 -11.22 20.96
N ARG A 780 -0.19 -10.34 20.44
CA ARG A 780 -0.78 -9.23 21.19
C ARG A 780 -1.70 -9.77 22.29
N GLU A 781 -1.89 -9.02 23.38
CA GLU A 781 -2.65 -9.43 24.56
C GLU A 781 -4.05 -10.00 24.22
N ALA A 782 -4.77 -9.38 23.28
CA ALA A 782 -6.10 -9.84 22.85
C ALA A 782 -6.09 -11.17 22.07
N GLU A 783 -5.01 -11.47 21.36
CA GLU A 783 -4.81 -12.76 20.68
C GLU A 783 -4.34 -13.83 21.69
N ALA A 784 -3.42 -13.46 22.58
CA ALA A 784 -2.95 -14.33 23.67
C ALA A 784 -4.13 -14.78 24.56
N TYR A 785 -5.09 -13.89 24.83
CA TYR A 785 -6.31 -14.22 25.59
C TYR A 785 -7.13 -15.36 24.95
N GLN A 786 -7.23 -15.40 23.61
CA GLN A 786 -7.91 -16.49 22.90
C GLN A 786 -7.11 -17.81 22.98
N LEU A 787 -5.78 -17.71 23.03
CA LEU A 787 -4.88 -18.85 23.15
C LEU A 787 -4.80 -19.45 24.56
N ILE A 788 -5.25 -18.74 25.62
CA ILE A 788 -5.26 -19.24 27.02
C ILE A 788 -5.79 -20.68 27.08
N ARG A 789 -6.97 -20.94 26.52
CA ARG A 789 -7.63 -22.26 26.61
C ARG A 789 -6.86 -23.38 25.88
N ALA A 790 -6.07 -23.05 24.86
CA ALA A 790 -5.16 -24.00 24.22
C ALA A 790 -3.93 -24.27 25.09
N VAL A 791 -3.34 -23.23 25.67
CA VAL A 791 -2.20 -23.34 26.61
C VAL A 791 -2.60 -24.16 27.85
N SER A 792 -3.77 -23.89 28.47
CA SER A 792 -4.27 -24.66 29.62
C SER A 792 -4.39 -26.15 29.35
N VAL A 793 -4.89 -26.53 28.17
CA VAL A 793 -5.08 -27.95 27.80
C VAL A 793 -3.75 -28.62 27.48
N LEU A 794 -2.80 -27.93 26.84
CA LEU A 794 -1.50 -28.50 26.49
C LEU A 794 -0.53 -28.57 27.68
N LEU A 795 -0.64 -27.66 28.66
CA LEU A 795 0.17 -27.64 29.89
C LEU A 795 -0.54 -28.27 31.10
N ASN A 796 -1.79 -28.69 30.98
CA ASN A 796 -2.64 -29.24 32.05
C ASN A 796 -2.78 -28.28 33.26
N PHE A 797 -3.03 -27.00 32.98
CA PHE A 797 -3.29 -26.01 34.03
C PHE A 797 -4.56 -26.32 34.83
N THR A 798 -4.50 -26.05 36.13
CA THR A 798 -5.66 -25.93 37.00
C THR A 798 -6.55 -24.75 36.59
N ARG A 799 -7.81 -24.70 37.07
CA ARG A 799 -8.70 -23.57 36.77
C ARG A 799 -8.18 -22.28 37.39
N GLU A 800 -7.54 -22.41 38.55
CA GLU A 800 -6.89 -21.35 39.29
C GLU A 800 -5.72 -20.73 38.51
N GLU A 801 -4.90 -21.55 37.85
CA GLU A 801 -3.82 -21.09 36.96
C GLU A 801 -4.35 -20.46 35.65
N GLU A 802 -5.40 -21.05 35.05
CA GLU A 802 -6.07 -20.48 33.88
C GLU A 802 -6.67 -19.09 34.19
N ASP A 803 -7.36 -18.95 35.32
CA ASP A 803 -8.00 -17.69 35.71
C ASP A 803 -6.98 -16.63 36.16
N MET A 804 -5.83 -17.01 36.72
CA MET A 804 -4.71 -16.07 36.92
C MET A 804 -4.16 -15.51 35.60
N LEU A 805 -4.09 -16.32 34.54
CA LEU A 805 -3.66 -15.86 33.22
C LEU A 805 -4.69 -14.92 32.57
N LYS A 806 -5.99 -15.22 32.69
CA LYS A 806 -7.07 -14.31 32.26
C LYS A 806 -6.97 -12.96 32.96
N GLN A 807 -6.93 -12.95 34.30
CA GLN A 807 -6.83 -11.73 35.10
C GLN A 807 -5.57 -10.91 34.78
N THR A 808 -4.44 -11.58 34.49
CA THR A 808 -3.19 -10.90 34.12
C THR A 808 -3.26 -10.26 32.73
N LEU A 809 -3.93 -10.90 31.76
CA LEU A 809 -4.13 -10.34 30.42
C LEU A 809 -5.24 -9.27 30.39
N GLU A 810 -6.32 -9.44 31.14
CA GLU A 810 -7.36 -8.42 31.36
C GLU A 810 -6.79 -7.17 32.03
N TYR A 811 -5.92 -7.33 33.03
CA TYR A 811 -5.17 -6.22 33.61
C TYR A 811 -4.30 -5.49 32.57
N LYS A 812 -3.54 -6.21 31.73
CA LYS A 812 -2.73 -5.59 30.67
C LYS A 812 -3.56 -4.88 29.60
N MET A 813 -4.79 -5.33 29.34
CA MET A 813 -5.71 -4.68 28.40
C MET A 813 -6.54 -3.54 29.03
N SER A 814 -6.52 -3.38 30.36
CA SER A 814 -7.29 -2.39 31.08
C SER A 814 -6.45 -1.20 31.53
N TRP A 815 -6.82 0.00 31.10
CA TRP A 815 -6.18 1.26 31.52
C TRP A 815 -6.31 1.55 33.02
N PHE A 816 -7.33 0.97 33.69
CA PHE A 816 -7.70 1.29 35.08
C PHE A 816 -7.67 0.08 36.03
N GLY A 817 -7.19 -1.09 35.55
CA GLY A 817 -7.06 -2.28 36.40
C GLY A 817 -5.95 -2.14 37.45
N SER A 818 -6.10 -2.80 38.58
CA SER A 818 -5.00 -3.05 39.52
C SER A 818 -4.37 -4.42 39.23
N LYS A 819 -3.04 -4.52 39.37
CA LYS A 819 -2.30 -5.74 39.05
C LYS A 819 -2.76 -6.90 39.95
N PRO A 820 -3.20 -8.06 39.39
CA PRO A 820 -3.67 -9.18 40.20
C PRO A 820 -2.56 -9.71 41.12
N SER A 821 -2.93 -10.05 42.35
CA SER A 821 -2.00 -10.57 43.36
C SER A 821 -1.72 -12.06 43.14
N PRO A 822 -0.45 -12.51 43.13
CA PRO A 822 -0.13 -13.90 42.92
C PRO A 822 -0.55 -14.73 44.15
N LYS A 823 -1.63 -15.50 44.01
CA LYS A 823 -1.96 -16.58 44.95
C LYS A 823 -0.92 -17.69 44.73
N GLY A 824 -0.20 -18.05 45.79
CA GLY A 824 1.13 -18.65 45.68
C GLY A 824 1.17 -20.12 45.25
N ILE A 825 2.42 -20.63 45.10
CA ILE A 825 2.81 -21.87 44.41
C ILE A 825 2.72 -21.64 42.89
N ILE A 826 3.75 -21.87 42.05
CA ILE A 826 4.90 -22.79 42.13
C ILE A 826 6.24 -22.08 42.42
N ARG A 827 7.15 -22.78 43.12
CA ARG A 827 8.57 -22.40 43.31
C ARG A 827 9.48 -23.44 42.64
N PRO A 828 10.17 -23.13 41.53
CA PRO A 828 11.11 -24.07 40.91
C PRO A 828 12.33 -24.31 41.82
N SER A 829 12.57 -25.56 42.20
CA SER A 829 13.68 -25.96 43.07
C SER A 829 14.99 -26.13 42.30
N ILE A 830 15.75 -25.04 42.13
CA ILE A 830 17.15 -25.10 41.65
C ILE A 830 18.03 -24.25 42.56
N SER A 831 19.14 -24.82 43.03
CA SER A 831 20.06 -24.19 43.97
C SER A 831 20.91 -23.09 43.32
N GLY A 832 20.96 -21.91 43.96
CA GLY A 832 21.83 -20.81 43.55
C GLY A 832 21.91 -19.72 44.61
N THR A 833 23.04 -19.64 45.31
CA THR A 833 23.31 -18.55 46.27
C THR A 833 23.70 -17.28 45.53
N SER A 834 23.09 -16.14 45.88
CA SER A 834 23.67 -14.82 45.61
C SER A 834 23.57 -13.93 46.85
N THR A 835 24.65 -13.22 47.11
CA THR A 835 24.89 -12.37 48.27
C THR A 835 23.97 -11.15 48.33
N HIS A 836 23.55 -10.81 49.55
CA HIS A 836 23.11 -9.47 49.90
C HIS A 836 24.24 -8.46 49.63
N TRP A 837 23.93 -7.33 49.01
CA TRP A 837 24.73 -6.11 49.06
C TRP A 837 23.83 -4.95 49.49
N SER A 838 24.45 -3.88 49.99
CA SER A 838 23.78 -2.66 50.47
C SER A 838 23.69 -1.59 49.38
#